data_AF-A0A6P7QLP9-F1
#
_entry.id   AF-A0A6P7QLP9-F1
#
_cell.length_a   1.000
_cell.length_b   1.000
_cell.length_c   1.000
_cell.angle_alpha   90.00
_cell.angle_beta   90.00
_cell.angle_gamma   90.00
#
_symmetry.space_group_name_H-M   'P 1'
#
loop_
_entity.id
_entity.type
_entity.pdbx_description
1 polymer ?
#
loop_
_entity_poly.entity_id
_entity_poly.type
_entity_poly.pdbx_seq_one_letter_code
_entity_poly.pdbx_strand_id
1 'polypeptide(L)'
;MRLGALYTYWVPLGFVLAVTIIREAVEEIRCYVRDKEMNSQVYSRLTSRGTVKVKSSNIQVGDLILVEKNQRVPADMIFLRTSEKNGSCFLRTDQLDGETDWKLRLPVACTQRLPTAADLLQIRSYVYAEEPNIDIHNFLGTFTREDSDPPISESLSIENTLWAGTVIASGTVVGVVLYTGRELRSVMNTSDPRSKIGLFDLEVNCLTKILFGALVVVSLVMVALQHFAGRWYLQIIRFLLLFSNIIPISLRVNLDMGKIVYSWVIRRDSKIPGTVVRSSTIPEQLGRISYLLTDKTGTLTQNEMVFKRLHLGTVAYGLDSMDEVQSHIFSIYTQQSQDPPAQKGPTVTTKVRRTMSSRVHEAVKAIALCHNVTPVYESNGVTDQAEAEKQFEDSCRVYQASSPDEVALVQWTESVGLTLVGRDQSSMQLRTPGDQVLNLTILQVFPFTYESKRMGIIVRDESTGEITFYMKGADVVMAGIVQYNDWLEEECGNMAREGLRVLVVAKKSLTEEQYQDFEARYVQAKLSVHDRSLKVATVIESLEMEMELLCLTGVEDQLQADVRPTLETLRNAGIKVWMLTGDKLETATCTAKNAHLVTRNQDIHVFRLVTNRGEAHLELNAFRRKHDCALVISGDSLEVCLKYYEYEFMELACQCPAVVCCRCAPTQKAQIVRLLQERTGKLTCAVGDGGNDVSMIQESDCGVGVEGKEGKQASLAADFSITQFKHLGRLLMVHGRNSYKRSAALSQFVIHRSLCISTMQAVFSSVFYFASVPLYQGFLIIGYSTIYTMFPVFSLVLDKDVKSEVAMLYPELYKDLLKGRPLSYKTFLIWVLISIYQGSTIMYGALLLFESEFVHIVAISFTSLILTELLMVALTIQTWHWLMTVAELLSLACYIASLVFLHEFIDVYFIATLSFLWKVSVITLVSCLPLYVLKYLRRRFSPPSYSKLTS
;
A
#
# COMPACT_ATOMS: atom_id res chain seq x y z
N MET A 1 39.19 21.45 36.96
CA MET A 1 38.65 20.36 36.13
C MET A 1 38.89 20.65 34.64
N ARG A 2 40.15 20.78 34.19
CA ARG A 2 40.42 20.98 32.75
C ARG A 2 41.21 19.77 32.25
N LEU A 3 40.51 18.82 31.63
CA LEU A 3 41.11 17.70 30.89
C LEU A 3 41.36 18.06 29.41
N GLY A 4 40.84 19.19 28.93
CA GLY A 4 40.99 19.68 27.55
C GLY A 4 40.27 21.02 27.34
N ALA A 5 40.31 21.55 26.12
CA ALA A 5 39.64 22.81 25.77
C ALA A 5 38.13 22.60 25.57
N LEU A 6 37.30 23.57 25.97
CA LEU A 6 35.82 23.42 25.92
C LEU A 6 35.30 23.13 24.51
N TYR A 7 35.91 23.72 23.47
CA TYR A 7 35.48 23.52 22.08
C TYR A 7 35.55 22.05 21.63
N THR A 8 36.42 21.23 22.24
CA THR A 8 36.56 19.81 21.86
C THR A 8 35.34 18.98 22.23
N TYR A 9 34.48 19.48 23.11
CA TYR A 9 33.26 18.79 23.55
C TYR A 9 32.00 19.36 22.87
N TRP A 10 31.91 20.68 22.73
CA TRP A 10 30.72 21.34 22.16
C TRP A 10 30.64 21.27 20.65
N VAL A 11 31.78 21.32 19.93
CA VAL A 11 31.79 21.31 18.46
C VAL A 11 31.24 20.00 17.88
N PRO A 12 31.65 18.80 18.34
CA PRO A 12 31.07 17.55 17.85
C PRO A 12 29.56 17.44 18.09
N LEU A 13 29.09 17.84 19.28
CA LEU A 13 27.66 17.82 19.61
C LEU A 13 26.86 18.80 18.75
N GLY A 14 27.36 20.03 18.58
CA GLY A 14 26.74 21.03 17.70
C GLY A 14 26.64 20.56 16.25
N PHE A 15 27.69 19.89 15.74
CA PHE A 15 27.67 19.30 14.40
C PHE A 15 26.63 18.17 14.28
N VAL A 16 26.57 17.26 15.25
CA VAL A 16 25.58 16.16 15.28
C VAL A 16 24.15 16.69 15.26
N LEU A 17 23.86 17.68 16.10
CA LEU A 17 22.55 18.31 16.18
C LEU A 17 22.22 19.07 14.90
N ALA A 18 23.17 19.81 14.33
CA ALA A 18 22.96 20.56 13.09
C ALA A 18 22.63 19.61 11.92
N VAL A 19 23.34 18.50 11.77
CA VAL A 19 23.04 17.50 10.71
C VAL A 19 21.63 16.92 10.87
N THR A 20 21.23 16.63 12.12
CA THR A 20 19.90 16.08 12.41
C THR A 20 18.80 17.09 12.10
N ILE A 21 18.94 18.33 12.57
CA ILE A 21 17.98 19.42 12.34
C ILE A 21 17.87 19.76 10.86
N ILE A 22 18.99 19.86 10.14
CA ILE A 22 18.98 20.15 8.69
C ILE A 22 18.23 19.06 7.93
N ARG A 23 18.44 17.79 8.29
CA ARG A 23 17.74 16.67 7.67
C ARG A 23 16.23 16.75 7.90
N GLU A 24 15.79 16.91 9.15
CA GLU A 24 14.36 17.02 9.49
C GLU A 24 13.72 18.24 8.81
N ALA A 25 14.42 19.37 8.80
CA ALA A 25 13.96 20.58 8.11
C ALA A 25 13.79 20.36 6.59
N VAL A 26 14.70 19.63 5.95
CA VAL A 26 14.57 19.30 4.51
C VAL A 26 13.36 18.40 4.24
N GLU A 27 13.04 17.47 5.13
CA GLU A 27 11.84 16.63 5.01
C GLU A 27 10.57 17.46 5.18
N GLU A 28 10.50 18.31 6.21
CA GLU A 28 9.35 19.16 6.49
C GLU A 28 9.10 20.20 5.38
N ILE A 29 10.16 20.81 4.83
CA ILE A 29 10.05 21.75 3.71
C ILE A 29 9.43 21.06 2.48
N ARG A 30 9.77 19.79 2.22
CA ARG A 30 9.17 19.03 1.10
C ARG A 30 7.68 18.77 1.33
N CYS A 31 7.28 18.44 2.57
CA CYS A 31 5.87 18.32 2.92
C CYS A 31 5.13 19.64 2.71
N TYR A 32 5.67 20.74 3.23
CA TYR A 32 5.08 22.07 3.08
C TYR A 32 4.92 22.50 1.61
N VAL A 33 5.91 22.26 0.76
CA VAL A 33 5.83 22.60 -0.68
C VAL A 33 4.67 21.86 -1.35
N ARG A 34 4.48 20.58 -1.03
CA ARG A 34 3.38 19.76 -1.57
C ARG A 34 2.03 20.21 -1.05
N ASP A 35 1.91 20.48 0.25
CA ASP A 35 0.64 20.93 0.84
C ASP A 35 0.25 22.28 0.25
N LYS A 36 1.22 23.16 0.01
CA LYS A 36 1.02 24.42 -0.70
C LYS A 36 0.57 24.22 -2.14
N GLU A 37 1.11 23.23 -2.85
CA GLU A 37 0.68 22.89 -4.21
C GLU A 37 -0.79 22.47 -4.24
N MET A 38 -1.20 21.55 -3.36
CA MET A 38 -2.60 21.11 -3.24
C MET A 38 -3.54 22.26 -2.85
N ASN A 39 -3.15 23.08 -1.87
CA ASN A 39 -3.94 24.23 -1.45
C ASN A 39 -4.03 25.35 -2.50
N SER A 40 -3.10 25.37 -3.46
CA SER A 40 -3.05 26.35 -4.55
C SER A 40 -3.85 25.97 -5.80
N GLN A 41 -4.47 24.78 -5.82
CA GLN A 41 -5.34 24.36 -6.93
C GLN A 41 -6.46 25.38 -7.17
N VAL A 42 -6.78 25.61 -8.44
CA VAL A 42 -7.71 26.67 -8.86
C VAL A 42 -9.05 26.08 -9.24
N TYR A 43 -10.11 26.67 -8.72
CA TYR A 43 -11.51 26.32 -8.94
C TYR A 43 -12.30 27.52 -9.45
N SER A 44 -13.42 27.25 -10.11
CA SER A 44 -14.29 28.27 -10.70
C SER A 44 -15.45 28.55 -9.75
N ARG A 45 -15.51 29.76 -9.18
CA ARG A 45 -16.62 30.22 -8.33
C ARG A 45 -17.61 31.03 -9.16
N LEU A 46 -18.90 30.71 -9.03
CA LEU A 46 -19.97 31.45 -9.68
C LEU A 46 -20.28 32.74 -8.89
N THR A 47 -20.25 33.89 -9.57
CA THR A 47 -20.59 35.19 -8.98
C THR A 47 -21.54 35.97 -9.90
N SER A 48 -22.16 37.03 -9.38
CA SER A 48 -23.09 37.88 -10.14
C SER A 48 -22.46 38.58 -11.36
N ARG A 49 -21.13 38.68 -11.40
CA ARG A 49 -20.35 39.24 -12.53
C ARG A 49 -19.76 38.19 -13.45
N GLY A 50 -20.12 36.92 -13.27
CA GLY A 50 -19.61 35.77 -14.02
C GLY A 50 -18.76 34.82 -13.17
N THR A 51 -18.00 33.96 -13.83
CA THR A 51 -17.16 32.94 -13.17
C THR A 51 -15.80 33.53 -12.78
N VAL A 52 -15.45 33.47 -11.50
CA VAL A 52 -14.18 33.94 -10.94
C VAL A 52 -13.33 32.76 -10.52
N LYS A 53 -12.04 32.77 -10.87
CA LYS A 53 -11.09 31.74 -10.44
C LYS A 53 -10.65 32.00 -9.00
N VAL A 54 -10.80 30.99 -8.14
CA VAL A 54 -10.47 31.03 -6.70
C VAL A 54 -9.57 29.86 -6.35
N LYS A 55 -8.62 30.06 -5.43
CA LYS A 55 -7.76 28.97 -4.93
C LYS A 55 -8.53 28.09 -3.95
N SER A 56 -8.18 26.81 -3.87
CA SER A 56 -8.78 25.84 -2.94
C SER A 56 -8.76 26.35 -1.50
N SER A 57 -7.67 26.99 -1.08
CA SER A 57 -7.54 27.59 0.27
C SER A 57 -8.53 28.71 0.59
N ASN A 58 -9.16 29.30 -0.42
CA ASN A 58 -10.03 30.47 -0.27
C ASN A 58 -11.53 30.11 -0.44
N ILE A 59 -11.86 28.83 -0.62
CA ILE A 59 -13.24 28.36 -0.73
C ILE A 59 -13.90 28.41 0.65
N GLN A 60 -15.11 28.95 0.73
CA GLN A 60 -15.88 29.07 1.98
C GLN A 60 -17.24 28.38 1.86
N VAL A 61 -17.82 28.04 3.01
CA VAL A 61 -19.19 27.50 3.10
C VAL A 61 -20.18 28.48 2.46
N GLY A 62 -21.08 27.96 1.62
CA GLY A 62 -22.05 28.74 0.84
C GLY A 62 -21.55 29.19 -0.54
N ASP A 63 -20.28 28.97 -0.88
CA ASP A 63 -19.79 29.28 -2.23
C ASP A 63 -20.40 28.34 -3.28
N LEU A 64 -20.80 28.91 -4.41
CA LEU A 64 -21.23 28.17 -5.60
C LEU A 64 -20.00 27.87 -6.45
N ILE A 65 -19.63 26.60 -6.53
CA ILE A 65 -18.46 26.14 -7.27
C ILE A 65 -18.91 25.40 -8.54
N LEU A 66 -18.33 25.78 -9.66
CA LEU A 66 -18.40 25.09 -10.94
C LEU A 66 -17.22 24.13 -11.04
N VAL A 67 -17.54 22.85 -11.21
CA VAL A 67 -16.56 21.77 -11.39
C VAL A 67 -16.68 21.21 -12.79
N GLU A 68 -15.56 21.14 -13.50
CA GLU A 68 -15.49 20.67 -14.89
C GLU A 68 -15.31 19.14 -14.98
N LYS A 69 -15.50 18.57 -16.18
CA LYS A 69 -15.22 17.15 -16.46
C LYS A 69 -13.79 16.81 -16.04
N ASN A 70 -13.60 15.66 -15.40
CA ASN A 70 -12.33 15.15 -14.87
C ASN A 70 -11.66 16.02 -13.79
N GLN A 71 -12.36 17.03 -13.26
CA GLN A 71 -11.89 17.81 -12.11
C GLN A 71 -12.36 17.17 -10.80
N ARG A 72 -11.52 17.24 -9.77
CA ARG A 72 -11.88 16.78 -8.42
C ARG A 72 -12.75 17.82 -7.71
N VAL A 73 -13.68 17.34 -6.91
CA VAL A 73 -14.52 18.19 -6.07
C VAL A 73 -13.69 18.74 -4.89
N PRO A 74 -13.65 20.07 -4.65
CA PRO A 74 -12.75 20.67 -3.66
C PRO A 74 -13.21 20.55 -2.21
N ALA A 75 -14.51 20.44 -1.98
CA ALA A 75 -15.15 20.48 -0.67
C ALA A 75 -16.44 19.65 -0.70
N ASP A 76 -17.07 19.35 0.44
CA ASP A 76 -18.35 18.64 0.42
C ASP A 76 -19.46 19.61 -0.03
N MET A 77 -20.19 19.26 -1.10
CA MET A 77 -21.17 20.14 -1.75
C MET A 77 -22.51 19.45 -2.02
N ILE A 78 -23.58 20.23 -2.17
CA ILE A 78 -24.86 19.77 -2.75
C ILE A 78 -24.90 20.04 -4.24
N PHE A 79 -25.33 19.05 -5.00
CA PHE A 79 -25.46 19.08 -6.45
C PHE A 79 -26.71 19.87 -6.87
N LEU A 80 -26.52 21.07 -7.43
CA LEU A 80 -27.63 21.94 -7.81
C LEU A 80 -27.99 21.83 -9.30
N ARG A 81 -26.99 21.70 -10.19
CA ARG A 81 -27.23 21.73 -11.64
C ARG A 81 -26.13 21.03 -12.43
N THR A 82 -26.50 20.37 -13.53
CA THR A 82 -25.57 19.89 -14.56
C THR A 82 -25.88 20.45 -15.95
N SER A 83 -24.86 20.54 -16.80
CA SER A 83 -24.99 20.83 -18.23
C SER A 83 -25.37 19.62 -19.10
N GLU A 84 -25.35 18.40 -18.56
CA GLU A 84 -25.76 17.20 -19.29
C GLU A 84 -27.25 17.20 -19.65
N LYS A 85 -27.58 16.82 -20.89
CA LYS A 85 -28.96 16.76 -21.39
C LYS A 85 -29.82 15.77 -20.61
N ASN A 86 -29.19 14.72 -20.10
CA ASN A 86 -29.85 13.62 -19.37
C ASN A 86 -30.22 14.02 -17.92
N GLY A 87 -29.78 15.19 -17.45
CA GLY A 87 -30.08 15.69 -16.10
C GLY A 87 -29.42 14.89 -14.97
N SER A 88 -28.42 14.06 -15.28
CA SER A 88 -27.70 13.23 -14.32
C SER A 88 -26.20 13.33 -14.57
N CYS A 89 -25.40 13.14 -13.52
CA CYS A 89 -23.96 13.12 -13.64
C CYS A 89 -23.39 11.89 -12.92
N PHE A 90 -22.36 11.29 -13.50
CA PHE A 90 -21.60 10.24 -12.84
C PHE A 90 -20.42 10.85 -12.10
N LEU A 91 -20.21 10.37 -10.87
CA LEU A 91 -19.01 10.66 -10.10
C LEU A 91 -18.27 9.39 -9.75
N ARG A 92 -16.96 9.52 -9.57
CA ARG A 92 -16.10 8.44 -9.08
C ARG A 92 -15.70 8.73 -7.65
N THR A 93 -15.86 7.74 -6.77
CA THR A 93 -15.56 7.83 -5.33
C THR A 93 -14.26 7.13 -4.92
N ASP A 94 -13.41 6.81 -5.90
CA ASP A 94 -12.14 6.08 -5.74
C ASP A 94 -11.33 6.45 -4.48
N GLN A 95 -11.22 7.73 -4.13
CA GLN A 95 -10.46 8.17 -2.95
C GLN A 95 -11.16 8.05 -1.59
N LEU A 96 -12.48 7.87 -1.55
CA LEU A 96 -13.29 7.88 -0.32
C LEU A 96 -13.72 6.50 0.15
N ASP A 97 -14.01 5.61 -0.79
CA ASP A 97 -14.45 4.24 -0.53
C ASP A 97 -13.64 3.17 -1.28
N GLY A 98 -12.65 3.55 -2.10
CA GLY A 98 -11.86 2.61 -2.88
C GLY A 98 -12.69 1.93 -3.97
N GLU A 99 -13.92 2.38 -4.21
CA GLU A 99 -14.74 1.92 -5.31
C GLU A 99 -14.44 2.78 -6.53
N THR A 100 -13.99 2.14 -7.59
CA THR A 100 -13.76 2.79 -8.89
C THR A 100 -15.05 3.03 -9.69
N ASP A 101 -16.17 2.60 -9.13
CA ASP A 101 -17.46 2.52 -9.78
C ASP A 101 -18.03 3.93 -10.00
N TRP A 102 -18.70 4.11 -11.13
CA TRP A 102 -19.37 5.36 -11.43
C TRP A 102 -20.70 5.45 -10.69
N LYS A 103 -20.77 6.31 -9.69
CA LYS A 103 -21.99 6.55 -8.92
C LYS A 103 -22.82 7.64 -9.59
N LEU A 104 -24.06 7.29 -9.91
CA LEU A 104 -25.04 8.24 -10.45
C LEU A 104 -25.42 9.24 -9.35
N ARG A 105 -25.35 10.53 -9.66
CA ARG A 105 -25.89 11.62 -8.84
C ARG A 105 -26.93 12.41 -9.61
N LEU A 106 -27.89 12.94 -8.87
CA LEU A 106 -29.00 13.73 -9.39
C LEU A 106 -28.97 15.14 -8.78
N PRO A 107 -29.10 16.18 -9.59
CA PRO A 107 -29.23 17.53 -9.10
C PRO A 107 -30.58 17.69 -8.39
N VAL A 108 -30.68 18.70 -7.52
CA VAL A 108 -31.96 19.12 -6.93
C VAL A 108 -32.95 19.47 -8.07
N ALA A 109 -34.16 18.94 -8.01
CA ALA A 109 -35.06 18.91 -9.17
C ALA A 109 -35.55 20.32 -9.52
N CYS A 110 -35.87 21.13 -8.52
CA CYS A 110 -36.29 22.51 -8.71
C CYS A 110 -35.20 23.42 -9.32
N THR A 111 -33.91 23.16 -9.09
CA THR A 111 -32.79 23.97 -9.60
C THR A 111 -32.32 23.51 -10.98
N GLN A 112 -32.45 22.22 -11.30
CA GLN A 112 -32.13 21.71 -12.63
C GLN A 112 -33.06 22.28 -13.72
N ARG A 113 -34.34 22.55 -13.38
CA ARG A 113 -35.34 23.14 -14.29
C ARG A 113 -35.02 24.55 -14.78
N LEU A 114 -34.05 25.24 -14.18
CA LEU A 114 -33.65 26.57 -14.62
C LEU A 114 -33.00 26.53 -16.01
N PRO A 115 -33.01 27.61 -16.80
CA PRO A 115 -32.37 27.63 -18.11
C PRO A 115 -30.85 27.84 -18.03
N THR A 116 -30.34 28.63 -17.08
CA THR A 116 -28.89 28.88 -16.94
C THR A 116 -28.40 28.73 -15.51
N ALA A 117 -27.09 28.48 -15.35
CA ALA A 117 -26.45 28.42 -14.04
C ALA A 117 -26.47 29.77 -13.32
N ALA A 118 -26.46 30.89 -14.05
CA ALA A 118 -26.53 32.23 -13.47
C ALA A 118 -27.85 32.49 -12.73
N ASP A 119 -28.93 31.82 -13.13
CA ASP A 119 -30.25 31.95 -12.49
C ASP A 119 -30.24 31.41 -11.05
N LEU A 120 -29.28 30.54 -10.69
CA LEU A 120 -29.09 30.08 -9.31
C LEU A 120 -28.78 31.24 -8.35
N LEU A 121 -28.15 32.31 -8.84
CA LEU A 121 -27.81 33.49 -8.02
C LEU A 121 -29.01 34.39 -7.75
N GLN A 122 -30.11 34.22 -8.50
CA GLN A 122 -31.34 34.99 -8.33
C GLN A 122 -32.30 34.33 -7.34
N ILE A 123 -32.01 33.09 -6.93
CA ILE A 123 -32.88 32.31 -6.06
C ILE A 123 -32.54 32.54 -4.60
N ARG A 124 -33.56 32.82 -3.80
CA ARG A 124 -33.50 32.77 -2.35
C ARG A 124 -33.83 31.36 -1.87
N SER A 125 -32.80 30.64 -1.47
CA SER A 125 -32.90 29.30 -0.93
C SER A 125 -31.95 29.13 0.25
N TYR A 126 -32.26 28.16 1.11
CA TYR A 126 -31.36 27.72 2.16
C TYR A 126 -31.34 26.19 2.21
N VAL A 127 -30.19 25.67 2.62
CA VAL A 127 -29.97 24.23 2.80
C VAL A 127 -29.86 23.97 4.29
N TYR A 128 -30.71 23.10 4.80
CA TYR A 128 -30.55 22.51 6.12
C TYR A 128 -29.83 21.18 5.97
N ALA A 129 -28.68 21.04 6.61
CA ALA A 129 -27.87 19.83 6.61
C ALA A 129 -27.55 19.43 8.06
N GLU A 130 -27.33 18.15 8.29
CA GLU A 130 -26.91 17.60 9.58
C GLU A 130 -25.50 18.04 10.01
N GLU A 131 -25.09 17.70 11.24
CA GLU A 131 -23.71 17.89 11.69
C GLU A 131 -22.73 17.03 10.86
N PRO A 132 -21.48 17.48 10.64
CA PRO A 132 -20.49 16.69 9.91
C PRO A 132 -20.30 15.30 10.53
N ASN A 133 -20.57 14.27 9.74
CA ASN A 133 -20.46 12.87 10.14
C ASN A 133 -19.42 12.15 9.27
N ILE A 134 -18.75 11.14 9.84
CA ILE A 134 -17.74 10.30 9.19
C ILE A 134 -18.37 9.40 8.11
N ASP A 135 -19.64 9.05 8.26
CA ASP A 135 -20.37 8.19 7.31
C ASP A 135 -20.53 8.87 5.94
N ILE A 136 -20.09 8.16 4.89
CA ILE A 136 -20.13 8.59 3.49
C ILE A 136 -21.37 8.10 2.74
N HIS A 137 -22.09 7.12 3.30
CA HIS A 137 -23.24 6.45 2.67
C HIS A 137 -24.59 7.01 3.13
N ASN A 138 -24.59 7.79 4.22
CA ASN A 138 -25.76 8.45 4.72
C ASN A 138 -25.61 9.97 4.62
N PHE A 139 -26.69 10.62 4.19
CA PHE A 139 -26.83 12.07 4.24
C PHE A 139 -28.29 12.44 4.31
N LEU A 140 -28.64 13.26 5.30
CA LEU A 140 -29.98 13.81 5.46
C LEU A 140 -29.93 15.33 5.43
N GLY A 141 -30.74 15.90 4.56
CA GLY A 141 -30.88 17.36 4.46
C GLY A 141 -32.21 17.77 3.84
N THR A 142 -32.45 19.08 3.82
CA THR A 142 -33.62 19.66 3.18
C THR A 142 -33.20 20.90 2.42
N PHE A 143 -33.59 20.98 1.15
CA PHE A 143 -33.44 22.16 0.32
C PHE A 143 -34.78 22.90 0.27
N THR A 144 -34.79 24.17 0.69
CA THR A 144 -36.02 24.99 0.66
C THR A 144 -35.81 26.22 -0.21
N ARG A 145 -36.69 26.39 -1.20
CA ARG A 145 -36.76 27.58 -2.06
C ARG A 145 -37.91 28.49 -1.62
N GLU A 146 -37.58 29.70 -1.18
CA GLU A 146 -38.56 30.68 -0.65
C GLU A 146 -39.26 31.50 -1.74
N ASP A 147 -38.71 31.60 -2.95
CA ASP A 147 -39.26 32.49 -4.00
C ASP A 147 -40.55 32.00 -4.66
N SER A 148 -40.94 30.76 -4.39
CA SER A 148 -42.15 30.14 -4.94
C SER A 148 -43.23 30.13 -3.85
N ASP A 149 -44.48 30.46 -4.21
CA ASP A 149 -45.61 30.43 -3.29
C ASP A 149 -46.58 29.31 -3.71
N PRO A 150 -46.70 28.20 -2.95
CA PRO A 150 -46.04 27.89 -1.68
C PRO A 150 -44.53 27.54 -1.83
N PRO A 151 -43.74 27.65 -0.75
CA PRO A 151 -42.32 27.34 -0.77
C PRO A 151 -42.10 25.87 -1.15
N ILE A 152 -41.20 25.65 -2.12
CA ILE A 152 -40.87 24.31 -2.59
C ILE A 152 -39.78 23.77 -1.65
N SER A 153 -40.12 22.72 -0.92
CA SER A 153 -39.17 21.96 -0.09
C SER A 153 -38.93 20.59 -0.69
N GLU A 154 -37.66 20.25 -0.89
CA GLU A 154 -37.23 18.94 -1.39
C GLU A 154 -36.31 18.30 -0.35
N SER A 155 -36.52 17.01 -0.08
CA SER A 155 -35.63 16.23 0.77
C SER A 155 -34.34 15.95 0.02
N LEU A 156 -33.20 16.24 0.64
CA LEU A 156 -31.89 15.87 0.11
C LEU A 156 -31.50 14.50 0.64
N SER A 157 -31.01 13.67 -0.27
CA SER A 157 -30.42 12.37 0.03
C SER A 157 -28.97 12.33 -0.45
N ILE A 158 -28.30 11.20 -0.24
CA ILE A 158 -26.96 10.96 -0.77
C ILE A 158 -26.86 11.15 -2.30
N GLU A 159 -27.93 10.93 -3.05
CA GLU A 159 -27.94 11.12 -4.51
C GLU A 159 -27.74 12.58 -4.93
N ASN A 160 -27.92 13.52 -4.00
CA ASN A 160 -27.77 14.95 -4.24
C ASN A 160 -26.43 15.51 -3.75
N THR A 161 -25.48 14.67 -3.31
CA THR A 161 -24.22 15.12 -2.70
C THR A 161 -23.00 14.88 -3.58
N LEU A 162 -22.01 15.76 -3.45
CA LEU A 162 -20.70 15.70 -4.10
C LEU A 162 -19.64 15.82 -3.01
N TRP A 163 -18.97 14.71 -2.70
CA TRP A 163 -17.98 14.67 -1.63
C TRP A 163 -16.60 15.15 -2.11
N ALA A 164 -15.84 15.78 -1.21
CA ALA A 164 -14.50 16.25 -1.49
C ALA A 164 -13.58 15.11 -1.95
N GLY A 165 -12.84 15.34 -3.04
CA GLY A 165 -11.95 14.35 -3.63
C GLY A 165 -12.60 13.47 -4.71
N THR A 166 -13.93 13.45 -4.84
CA THR A 166 -14.61 12.73 -5.94
C THR A 166 -14.31 13.37 -7.30
N VAL A 167 -14.29 12.56 -8.37
CA VAL A 167 -14.03 13.03 -9.75
C VAL A 167 -15.32 13.03 -10.55
N ILE A 168 -15.57 14.10 -11.29
CA ILE A 168 -16.74 14.23 -12.16
C ILE A 168 -16.47 13.61 -13.54
N ALA A 169 -17.35 12.72 -14.01
CA ALA A 169 -17.15 11.95 -15.24
C ALA A 169 -17.54 12.71 -16.51
N SER A 170 -18.63 13.47 -16.44
CA SER A 170 -19.31 14.04 -17.60
C SER A 170 -19.96 15.38 -17.27
N GLY A 171 -20.03 16.23 -18.29
CA GLY A 171 -20.54 17.60 -18.19
C GLY A 171 -19.79 18.50 -17.22
N THR A 172 -20.46 19.60 -16.88
CA THR A 172 -20.08 20.56 -15.85
C THR A 172 -21.14 20.58 -14.77
N VAL A 173 -20.69 20.60 -13.53
CA VAL A 173 -21.55 20.53 -12.34
C VAL A 173 -21.42 21.80 -11.54
N VAL A 174 -22.56 22.33 -11.09
CA VAL A 174 -22.63 23.43 -10.12
C VAL A 174 -23.11 22.87 -8.79
N GLY A 175 -22.34 23.10 -7.74
CA GLY A 175 -22.72 22.75 -6.38
C GLY A 175 -22.48 23.88 -5.38
N VAL A 176 -23.21 23.82 -4.27
CA VAL A 176 -23.04 24.74 -3.12
C VAL A 176 -22.22 24.05 -2.03
N VAL A 177 -21.17 24.72 -1.54
CA VAL A 177 -20.28 24.19 -0.51
C VAL A 177 -20.99 24.13 0.85
N LEU A 178 -20.96 22.97 1.49
CA LEU A 178 -21.50 22.72 2.83
C LEU A 178 -20.41 22.69 3.90
N TYR A 179 -19.39 21.84 3.73
CA TYR A 179 -18.33 21.64 4.73
C TYR A 179 -16.95 21.90 4.12
N THR A 180 -16.00 22.37 4.93
CA THR A 180 -14.64 22.71 4.47
C THR A 180 -13.56 22.33 5.48
N GLY A 181 -12.32 22.17 5.01
CA GLY A 181 -11.17 21.93 5.89
C GLY A 181 -11.24 20.60 6.64
N ARG A 182 -11.26 20.67 7.98
CA ARG A 182 -11.28 19.47 8.84
C ARG A 182 -12.64 18.79 8.94
N GLU A 183 -13.71 19.48 8.54
CA GLU A 183 -15.08 18.97 8.54
C GLU A 183 -15.41 18.13 7.30
N LEU A 184 -14.47 18.04 6.34
CA LEU A 184 -14.62 17.20 5.16
C LEU A 184 -14.61 15.72 5.56
N ARG A 185 -15.55 14.94 5.02
CA ARG A 185 -15.63 13.49 5.26
C ARG A 185 -14.33 12.74 4.94
N SER A 186 -13.63 13.14 3.88
CA SER A 186 -12.33 12.54 3.51
C SER A 186 -11.25 12.79 4.56
N VAL A 187 -11.23 13.97 5.17
CA VAL A 187 -10.25 14.34 6.20
C VAL A 187 -10.61 13.68 7.53
N MET A 188 -11.89 13.64 7.91
CA MET A 188 -12.34 12.96 9.13
C MET A 188 -12.07 11.44 9.11
N ASN A 189 -12.05 10.82 7.93
CA ASN A 189 -11.69 9.41 7.74
C ASN A 189 -10.16 9.16 7.70
N THR A 190 -9.35 10.20 7.63
CA THR A 190 -7.89 10.11 7.59
C THR A 190 -7.30 10.29 8.99
N SER A 191 -6.39 9.41 9.40
CA SER A 191 -5.67 9.57 10.68
C SER A 191 -4.64 10.69 10.66
N ASP A 192 -4.29 11.21 11.84
CA ASP A 192 -3.20 12.16 11.96
C ASP A 192 -1.84 11.47 11.69
N PRO A 193 -0.94 12.10 10.90
CA PRO A 193 0.36 11.52 10.58
C PRO A 193 1.23 11.44 11.84
N ARG A 194 1.74 10.23 12.14
CA ARG A 194 2.68 9.98 13.24
C ARG A 194 4.13 9.95 12.75
N SER A 195 5.05 10.48 13.56
CA SER A 195 6.50 10.32 13.29
C SER A 195 6.95 8.91 13.68
N LYS A 196 7.41 8.14 12.68
CA LYS A 196 7.80 6.73 12.86
C LYS A 196 9.25 6.60 13.32
N ILE A 197 9.48 5.84 14.39
CA ILE A 197 10.80 5.56 14.96
C ILE A 197 11.21 4.11 14.65
N GLY A 198 12.46 3.93 14.20
CA GLY A 198 13.08 2.63 13.94
C GLY A 198 13.11 1.70 15.16
N LEU A 199 12.66 0.43 15.04
CA LEU A 199 12.95 -0.60 16.06
C LEU A 199 14.47 -0.74 16.29
N PHE A 200 15.25 -0.63 15.22
CA PHE A 200 16.71 -0.64 15.29
C PHE A 200 17.25 0.50 16.17
N ASP A 201 16.68 1.70 16.09
CA ASP A 201 17.08 2.82 16.93
C ASP A 201 16.78 2.56 18.41
N LEU A 202 15.66 1.90 18.72
CA LEU A 202 15.31 1.49 20.08
C LEU A 202 16.29 0.44 20.63
N GLU A 203 16.69 -0.54 19.82
CA GLU A 203 17.69 -1.55 20.19
C GLU A 203 19.07 -0.92 20.42
N VAL A 204 19.50 -0.01 19.55
CA VAL A 204 20.76 0.75 19.72
C VAL A 204 20.71 1.63 20.97
N ASN A 205 19.57 2.24 21.28
CA ASN A 205 19.38 3.00 22.51
C ASN A 205 19.52 2.10 23.75
N CYS A 206 18.98 0.87 23.71
CA CYS A 206 19.18 -0.10 24.78
C CYS A 206 20.67 -0.46 24.96
N LEU A 207 21.40 -0.71 23.88
CA LEU A 207 22.85 -0.95 23.95
C LEU A 207 23.62 0.26 24.50
N THR A 208 23.22 1.47 24.10
CA THR A 208 23.80 2.72 24.61
C THR A 208 23.57 2.88 26.11
N LYS A 209 22.40 2.49 26.63
CA LYS A 209 22.14 2.47 28.09
C LYS A 209 23.06 1.49 28.82
N ILE A 210 23.32 0.32 28.24
CA ILE A 210 24.26 -0.67 28.80
C ILE A 210 25.68 -0.09 28.84
N LEU A 211 26.12 0.57 27.76
CA LEU A 211 27.43 1.25 27.71
C LEU A 211 27.54 2.38 28.73
N PHE A 212 26.47 3.14 28.97
CA PHE A 212 26.43 4.13 30.04
C PHE A 212 26.57 3.50 31.44
N GLY A 213 25.87 2.38 31.69
CA GLY A 213 26.07 1.61 32.92
C GLY A 213 27.52 1.14 33.09
N ALA A 214 28.13 0.60 32.03
CA ALA A 214 29.52 0.16 32.03
C ALA A 214 30.50 1.32 32.28
N LEU A 215 30.26 2.50 31.72
CA LEU A 215 31.04 3.72 31.96
C LEU A 215 31.08 4.09 33.44
N VAL A 216 29.92 4.09 34.10
CA VAL A 216 29.83 4.39 35.54
C VAL A 216 30.56 3.33 36.36
N VAL A 217 30.35 2.04 36.05
CA VAL A 217 30.99 0.94 36.77
C VAL A 217 32.51 0.99 36.65
N VAL A 218 33.06 1.14 35.43
CA VAL A 218 34.51 1.22 35.22
C VAL A 218 35.09 2.43 35.96
N SER A 219 34.43 3.59 35.91
CA SER A 219 34.88 4.79 36.62
C SER A 219 34.91 4.60 38.14
N LEU A 220 33.91 3.92 38.70
CA LEU A 220 33.86 3.58 40.14
C LEU A 220 34.95 2.57 40.51
N VAL A 221 35.16 1.53 39.69
CA VAL A 221 36.20 0.52 39.92
C VAL A 221 37.59 1.16 39.97
N MET A 222 37.90 2.09 39.05
CA MET A 222 39.19 2.77 39.05
C MET A 222 39.43 3.58 40.34
N VAL A 223 38.41 4.25 40.87
CA VAL A 223 38.50 4.99 42.14
C VAL A 223 38.56 4.06 43.35
N ALA A 224 37.83 2.95 43.31
CA ALA A 224 37.87 1.92 44.36
C ALA A 224 39.26 1.28 44.47
N LEU A 225 39.90 1.00 43.32
CA LEU A 225 41.29 0.52 43.26
C LEU A 225 42.30 1.57 43.75
N GLN A 226 41.96 2.85 43.64
CA GLN A 226 42.68 3.96 44.27
C GLN A 226 42.37 4.09 45.79
N HIS A 227 41.64 3.15 46.39
CA HIS A 227 41.26 3.12 47.80
C HIS A 227 40.50 4.38 48.25
N PHE A 228 39.72 5.00 47.34
CA PHE A 228 38.99 6.25 47.61
C PHE A 228 39.87 7.37 48.20
N ALA A 229 41.15 7.42 47.82
CA ALA A 229 42.10 8.38 48.37
C ALA A 229 41.81 9.84 47.96
N GLY A 230 41.83 10.75 48.92
CA GLY A 230 41.68 12.19 48.70
C GLY A 230 40.24 12.62 48.36
N ARG A 231 40.08 13.57 47.42
CA ARG A 231 38.75 14.03 46.96
C ARG A 231 38.16 13.05 45.95
N TRP A 232 37.79 11.87 46.43
CA TRP A 232 37.30 10.73 45.64
C TRP A 232 36.14 11.10 44.69
N TYR A 233 35.23 11.98 45.12
CA TYR A 233 34.11 12.45 44.29
C TYR A 233 34.57 13.23 43.04
N LEU A 234 35.65 14.02 43.14
CA LEU A 234 36.24 14.69 41.98
C LEU A 234 36.97 13.71 41.07
N GLN A 235 37.56 12.65 41.62
CA GLN A 235 38.21 11.61 40.83
C GLN A 235 37.19 10.78 40.05
N ILE A 236 36.02 10.46 40.63
CA ILE A 236 34.92 9.81 39.91
C ILE A 236 34.51 10.66 38.70
N ILE A 237 34.31 11.96 38.88
CA ILE A 237 33.96 12.88 37.77
C ILE A 237 35.08 12.92 36.72
N ARG A 238 36.35 12.92 37.13
CA ARG A 238 37.48 12.87 36.19
C ARG A 238 37.50 11.57 35.38
N PHE A 239 37.30 10.42 36.01
CA PHE A 239 37.24 9.14 35.31
C PHE A 239 36.02 9.03 34.39
N LEU A 240 34.85 9.56 34.80
CA LEU A 240 33.67 9.63 33.93
C LEU A 240 33.94 10.44 32.66
N LEU A 241 34.61 11.60 32.79
CA LEU A 241 35.01 12.40 31.64
C LEU A 241 36.09 11.71 30.80
N LEU A 242 37.04 11.02 31.44
CA LEU A 242 38.12 10.32 30.77
C LEU A 242 37.62 9.13 29.95
N PHE A 243 36.62 8.41 30.45
CA PHE A 243 36.00 7.27 29.78
C PHE A 243 34.77 7.64 28.94
N SER A 244 34.44 8.92 28.77
CA SER A 244 33.22 9.35 28.05
C SER A 244 33.14 8.79 26.62
N ASN A 245 34.28 8.48 25.99
CA ASN A 245 34.37 7.85 24.67
C ASN A 245 33.76 6.44 24.59
N ILE A 246 33.49 5.78 25.73
CA ILE A 246 32.71 4.53 25.79
C ILE A 246 31.36 4.70 25.10
N ILE A 247 30.77 5.90 25.18
CA ILE A 247 29.53 6.25 24.48
C ILE A 247 29.91 7.01 23.19
N PRO A 248 29.82 6.35 22.03
CA PRO A 248 30.18 6.98 20.77
C PRO A 248 29.17 8.06 20.36
N ILE A 249 29.55 9.34 20.50
CA ILE A 249 28.73 10.49 20.03
C ILE A 249 28.45 10.38 18.52
N SER A 250 29.42 9.86 17.76
CA SER A 250 29.31 9.70 16.31
C SER A 250 28.40 8.55 15.86
N LEU A 251 27.90 7.71 16.77
CA LEU A 251 27.06 6.56 16.41
C LEU A 251 25.77 7.02 15.72
N ARG A 252 25.10 8.01 16.30
CA ARG A 252 23.85 8.54 15.75
C ARG A 252 24.04 9.13 14.36
N VAL A 253 25.07 9.97 14.18
CA VAL A 253 25.36 10.61 12.88
C VAL A 253 25.66 9.58 11.79
N ASN A 254 26.48 8.57 12.08
CA ASN A 254 26.80 7.54 11.11
C ASN A 254 25.56 6.74 10.68
N LEU A 255 24.69 6.39 11.62
CA LEU A 255 23.43 5.70 11.32
C LEU A 255 22.49 6.59 10.50
N ASP A 256 22.32 7.86 10.87
CA ASP A 256 21.46 8.79 10.14
C ASP A 256 21.99 9.07 8.72
N MET A 257 23.29 9.24 8.54
CA MET A 257 23.91 9.33 7.22
C MET A 257 23.74 8.02 6.41
N GLY A 258 23.86 6.86 7.07
CA GLY A 258 23.65 5.56 6.44
C GLY A 258 22.23 5.42 5.90
N LYS A 259 21.23 5.82 6.68
CA LYS A 259 19.81 5.84 6.29
C LYS A 259 19.54 6.71 5.05
N ILE A 260 20.20 7.87 4.94
CA ILE A 260 20.13 8.73 3.75
C ILE A 260 20.69 8.00 2.53
N VAL A 261 21.85 7.34 2.67
CA VAL A 261 22.46 6.56 1.58
C VAL A 261 21.56 5.41 1.15
N TYR A 262 20.98 4.66 2.09
CA TYR A 262 20.03 3.58 1.75
C TYR A 262 18.82 4.11 1.00
N SER A 263 18.24 5.22 1.47
CA SER A 263 17.10 5.87 0.82
C SER A 263 17.43 6.32 -0.61
N TRP A 264 18.65 6.83 -0.82
CA TRP A 264 19.15 7.22 -2.13
C TRP A 264 19.38 6.01 -3.06
N VAL A 265 19.93 4.91 -2.54
CA VAL A 265 20.14 3.66 -3.29
C VAL A 265 18.81 3.06 -3.72
N ILE A 266 17.79 3.07 -2.85
CA ILE A 266 16.43 2.59 -3.17
C ILE A 266 15.84 3.40 -4.34
N ARG A 267 15.94 4.74 -4.27
CA ARG A 267 15.38 5.65 -5.29
C ARG A 267 16.01 5.48 -6.67
N ARG A 268 17.27 5.02 -6.74
CA ARG A 268 18.05 4.91 -7.99
C ARG A 268 18.08 3.49 -8.58
N ASP A 269 17.41 2.53 -7.97
CA ASP A 269 17.41 1.14 -8.47
C ASP A 269 16.56 1.00 -9.73
N SER A 270 17.20 0.60 -10.84
CA SER A 270 16.56 0.45 -12.16
C SER A 270 15.52 -0.67 -12.22
N LYS A 271 15.59 -1.66 -11.31
CA LYS A 271 14.63 -2.77 -11.25
C LYS A 271 13.34 -2.42 -10.48
N ILE A 272 13.28 -1.24 -9.83
CA ILE A 272 12.08 -0.69 -9.17
C ILE A 272 11.88 0.77 -9.60
N PRO A 273 11.63 1.03 -10.90
CA PRO A 273 11.55 2.39 -11.43
C PRO A 273 10.38 3.17 -10.80
N GLY A 274 10.60 4.46 -10.59
CA GLY A 274 9.60 5.35 -9.99
C GLY A 274 9.47 5.22 -8.46
N THR A 275 10.30 4.41 -7.79
CA THR A 275 10.24 4.27 -6.33
C THR A 275 10.67 5.57 -5.65
N VAL A 276 9.81 6.10 -4.77
CA VAL A 276 10.09 7.32 -3.98
C VAL A 276 10.16 6.97 -2.51
N VAL A 277 11.32 7.21 -1.89
CA VAL A 277 11.45 7.17 -0.43
C VAL A 277 11.05 8.53 0.14
N ARG A 278 9.99 8.55 0.95
CA ARG A 278 9.45 9.75 1.60
C ARG A 278 9.96 9.88 3.02
N SER A 279 9.93 8.79 3.79
CA SER A 279 10.51 8.72 5.13
C SER A 279 11.90 8.11 5.10
N SER A 280 12.93 8.90 5.43
CA SER A 280 14.31 8.39 5.47
C SER A 280 14.67 7.72 6.80
N THR A 281 13.78 7.68 7.80
CA THR A 281 14.12 7.22 9.15
C THR A 281 14.09 5.69 9.30
N ILE A 282 13.28 4.99 8.49
CA ILE A 282 12.97 3.57 8.65
C ILE A 282 13.52 2.57 7.58
N PRO A 283 14.49 2.87 6.67
CA PRO A 283 14.97 1.89 5.69
C PRO A 283 15.43 0.53 6.26
N GLU A 284 15.88 0.50 7.51
CA GLU A 284 16.32 -0.70 8.21
C GLU A 284 15.16 -1.59 8.67
N GLN A 285 14.01 -1.00 8.98
CA GLN A 285 12.82 -1.75 9.41
C GLN A 285 12.32 -2.68 8.31
N LEU A 286 12.47 -2.29 7.03
CA LEU A 286 12.15 -3.11 5.86
C LEU A 286 12.80 -4.51 5.90
N GLY A 287 13.92 -4.67 6.62
CA GLY A 287 14.62 -5.95 6.77
C GLY A 287 14.05 -6.90 7.83
N ARG A 288 13.01 -6.50 8.57
CA ARG A 288 12.47 -7.25 9.72
C ARG A 288 10.93 -7.29 9.80
N ILE A 289 10.25 -6.95 8.72
CA ILE A 289 8.79 -7.02 8.63
C ILE A 289 8.34 -8.48 8.78
N SER A 290 7.41 -8.72 9.71
CA SER A 290 6.86 -10.07 9.97
C SER A 290 5.44 -10.23 9.46
N TYR A 291 4.66 -9.15 9.47
CA TYR A 291 3.29 -9.11 8.97
C TYR A 291 3.19 -8.10 7.83
N LEU A 292 2.58 -8.53 6.73
CA LEU A 292 2.22 -7.66 5.61
C LEU A 292 0.71 -7.57 5.55
N LEU A 293 0.16 -6.38 5.71
CA LEU A 293 -1.23 -6.07 5.49
C LEU A 293 -1.35 -5.44 4.11
N THR A 294 -2.22 -5.96 3.26
CA THR A 294 -2.41 -5.47 1.90
C THR A 294 -3.89 -5.22 1.63
N ASP A 295 -4.18 -4.13 0.94
CA ASP A 295 -5.49 -3.96 0.31
C ASP A 295 -5.63 -4.85 -0.95
N LYS A 296 -6.86 -5.03 -1.40
CA LYS A 296 -7.23 -5.85 -2.56
C LYS A 296 -7.37 -5.00 -3.83
N THR A 297 -8.20 -3.95 -3.78
CA THR A 297 -8.55 -3.13 -4.94
C THR A 297 -7.38 -2.21 -5.23
N GLY A 298 -6.98 -2.08 -6.49
CA GLY A 298 -5.91 -1.17 -6.92
C GLY A 298 -4.48 -1.54 -6.45
N THR A 299 -4.34 -2.42 -5.45
CA THR A 299 -3.07 -2.92 -4.92
C THR A 299 -2.73 -4.32 -5.42
N LEU A 300 -3.56 -5.33 -5.17
CA LEU A 300 -3.37 -6.68 -5.71
C LEU A 300 -3.99 -6.84 -7.09
N THR A 301 -5.07 -6.10 -7.35
CA THR A 301 -5.82 -6.10 -8.60
C THR A 301 -5.50 -4.84 -9.41
N GLN A 302 -5.67 -4.92 -10.72
CA GLN A 302 -5.60 -3.77 -11.62
C GLN A 302 -6.94 -3.04 -11.71
N ASN A 303 -7.98 -3.60 -11.07
CA ASN A 303 -9.35 -3.17 -11.17
C ASN A 303 -9.79 -3.09 -12.64
N GLU A 304 -9.45 -4.13 -13.39
CA GLU A 304 -9.88 -4.36 -14.76
C GLU A 304 -10.65 -5.68 -14.77
N MET A 305 -11.94 -5.57 -15.01
CA MET A 305 -12.83 -6.72 -15.10
C MET A 305 -12.77 -7.27 -16.52
N VAL A 306 -12.47 -8.55 -16.66
CA VAL A 306 -12.32 -9.20 -17.97
C VAL A 306 -13.25 -10.39 -18.03
N PHE A 307 -14.08 -10.44 -19.08
CA PHE A 307 -14.89 -11.62 -19.38
C PHE A 307 -13.97 -12.79 -19.75
N LYS A 308 -14.10 -13.91 -19.04
CA LYS A 308 -13.25 -15.11 -19.26
C LYS A 308 -14.00 -16.32 -19.76
N ARG A 309 -15.26 -16.49 -19.34
CA ARG A 309 -15.95 -17.77 -19.54
C ARG A 309 -17.45 -17.57 -19.77
N LEU A 310 -17.99 -18.29 -20.75
CA LEU A 310 -19.42 -18.41 -21.03
C LEU A 310 -19.80 -19.89 -20.94
N HIS A 311 -20.78 -20.24 -20.11
CA HIS A 311 -21.25 -21.62 -19.97
C HIS A 311 -22.73 -21.74 -20.35
N LEU A 312 -23.06 -22.65 -21.26
CA LEU A 312 -24.45 -22.89 -21.74
C LEU A 312 -25.00 -24.27 -21.29
N GLY A 313 -24.35 -24.89 -20.31
CA GLY A 313 -24.69 -26.20 -19.75
C GLY A 313 -24.02 -27.34 -20.49
N THR A 314 -24.25 -27.44 -21.80
CA THR A 314 -23.65 -28.50 -22.63
C THR A 314 -22.27 -28.15 -23.17
N VAL A 315 -21.95 -26.86 -23.25
CA VAL A 315 -20.70 -26.33 -23.80
C VAL A 315 -20.23 -25.16 -22.94
N ALA A 316 -18.92 -25.11 -22.72
CA ALA A 316 -18.23 -24.02 -22.06
C ALA A 316 -17.26 -23.36 -23.05
N TYR A 317 -17.42 -22.06 -23.27
CA TYR A 317 -16.48 -21.25 -24.05
C TYR A 317 -15.54 -20.52 -23.10
N GLY A 318 -14.25 -20.85 -23.18
CA GLY A 318 -13.15 -20.08 -22.58
C GLY A 318 -12.47 -19.18 -23.61
N LEU A 319 -11.42 -18.46 -23.19
CA LEU A 319 -10.66 -17.52 -24.02
C LEU A 319 -10.27 -18.08 -25.39
N ASP A 320 -9.77 -19.32 -25.44
CA ASP A 320 -9.26 -19.95 -26.68
C ASP A 320 -10.37 -20.35 -27.67
N SER A 321 -11.63 -20.31 -27.23
CA SER A 321 -12.81 -20.73 -28.00
C SER A 321 -13.82 -19.59 -28.24
N MET A 322 -13.49 -18.36 -27.87
CA MET A 322 -14.41 -17.21 -28.01
C MET A 322 -14.70 -16.86 -29.48
N ASP A 323 -13.77 -17.12 -30.39
CA ASP A 323 -13.95 -16.89 -31.83
C ASP A 323 -15.11 -17.71 -32.41
N GLU A 324 -15.40 -18.88 -31.83
CA GLU A 324 -16.55 -19.69 -32.23
C GLU A 324 -17.86 -18.96 -31.96
N VAL A 325 -17.99 -18.29 -30.80
CA VAL A 325 -19.16 -17.50 -30.41
C VAL A 325 -19.42 -16.39 -31.43
N GLN A 326 -18.38 -15.67 -31.83
CA GLN A 326 -18.47 -14.62 -32.86
C GLN A 326 -18.98 -15.18 -34.19
N SER A 327 -18.47 -16.35 -34.61
CA SER A 327 -18.91 -17.01 -35.84
C SER A 327 -20.40 -17.40 -35.80
N HIS A 328 -20.88 -17.85 -34.64
CA HIS A 328 -22.30 -18.20 -34.44
C HIS A 328 -23.20 -16.96 -34.56
N ILE A 329 -22.82 -15.83 -33.94
CA ILE A 329 -23.58 -14.57 -34.04
C ILE A 329 -23.59 -14.03 -35.46
N PHE A 330 -22.43 -13.97 -36.11
CA PHE A 330 -22.32 -13.50 -37.49
C PHE A 330 -23.21 -14.33 -38.42
N SER A 331 -23.20 -15.67 -38.28
CA SER A 331 -24.02 -16.55 -39.12
C SER A 331 -25.52 -16.29 -39.01
N ILE A 332 -26.04 -15.89 -37.84
CA ILE A 332 -27.47 -15.65 -37.62
C ILE A 332 -27.90 -14.31 -38.21
N TYR A 333 -27.14 -13.24 -37.93
CA TYR A 333 -27.50 -11.89 -38.40
C TYR A 333 -27.24 -11.68 -39.89
N THR A 334 -26.27 -12.37 -40.49
CA THR A 334 -25.98 -12.24 -41.94
C THR A 334 -26.85 -13.16 -42.81
N GLN A 335 -27.41 -14.25 -42.28
CA GLN A 335 -28.29 -15.16 -43.06
C GLN A 335 -29.74 -14.67 -43.18
N GLN A 336 -30.17 -13.65 -42.43
CA GLN A 336 -31.54 -13.11 -42.53
C GLN A 336 -31.80 -12.29 -43.81
N SER A 337 -30.80 -12.04 -44.66
CA SER A 337 -30.92 -11.15 -45.83
C SER A 337 -30.90 -11.84 -47.22
N GLN A 338 -31.04 -13.17 -47.32
CA GLN A 338 -31.21 -13.85 -48.62
C GLN A 338 -32.34 -14.89 -48.59
N ASP A 339 -33.36 -14.67 -49.42
CA ASP A 339 -34.37 -15.67 -49.77
C ASP A 339 -33.70 -17.00 -50.18
N PRO A 340 -34.17 -18.16 -49.69
CA PRO A 340 -33.51 -19.42 -49.99
C PRO A 340 -33.87 -19.89 -51.42
N PRO A 341 -32.90 -20.33 -52.24
CA PRO A 341 -33.23 -21.20 -53.37
C PRO A 341 -33.59 -22.58 -52.81
N ALA A 342 -34.76 -23.08 -53.21
CA ALA A 342 -35.24 -24.41 -52.86
C ALA A 342 -34.25 -25.49 -53.30
N GLN A 343 -33.66 -26.24 -52.37
CA GLN A 343 -33.54 -27.72 -52.43
C GLN A 343 -32.71 -28.35 -51.29
N LYS A 344 -33.19 -29.54 -50.89
CA LYS A 344 -32.64 -30.61 -50.01
C LYS A 344 -32.80 -30.41 -48.49
N GLY A 345 -33.55 -31.34 -47.91
CA GLY A 345 -33.96 -31.35 -46.50
C GLY A 345 -32.77 -31.44 -45.52
N PRO A 346 -32.92 -30.91 -44.30
CA PRO A 346 -31.83 -30.82 -43.34
C PRO A 346 -31.49 -32.20 -42.75
N THR A 347 -30.21 -32.56 -42.74
CA THR A 347 -29.67 -33.71 -41.99
C THR A 347 -29.66 -33.42 -40.48
N VAL A 348 -29.70 -34.46 -39.64
CA VAL A 348 -29.81 -34.35 -38.16
C VAL A 348 -28.69 -33.49 -37.54
N THR A 349 -27.48 -33.52 -38.12
CA THR A 349 -26.34 -32.69 -37.70
C THR A 349 -26.55 -31.19 -37.94
N THR A 350 -27.33 -30.80 -38.95
CA THR A 350 -27.64 -29.39 -39.24
C THR A 350 -28.69 -28.82 -38.28
N LYS A 351 -29.59 -29.66 -37.75
CA LYS A 351 -30.57 -29.25 -36.72
C LYS A 351 -29.88 -28.93 -35.40
N VAL A 352 -29.02 -29.82 -34.90
CA VAL A 352 -28.29 -29.62 -33.63
C VAL A 352 -27.41 -28.37 -33.68
N ARG A 353 -26.69 -28.14 -34.79
CA ARG A 353 -25.87 -26.94 -34.98
C ARG A 353 -26.70 -25.64 -34.99
N ARG A 354 -27.88 -25.64 -35.60
CA ARG A 354 -28.81 -24.49 -35.56
C ARG A 354 -29.37 -24.25 -34.15
N THR A 355 -29.69 -25.30 -33.40
CA THR A 355 -30.18 -25.17 -32.02
C THR A 355 -29.12 -24.59 -31.08
N MET A 356 -27.86 -24.98 -31.24
CA MET A 356 -26.73 -24.42 -30.47
C MET A 356 -26.45 -22.96 -30.85
N SER A 357 -26.38 -22.62 -32.14
CA SER A 357 -26.23 -21.21 -32.56
C SER A 357 -27.35 -20.33 -32.00
N SER A 358 -28.59 -20.83 -31.96
CA SER A 358 -29.74 -20.12 -31.40
C SER A 358 -29.58 -19.85 -29.90
N ARG A 359 -29.15 -20.84 -29.11
CA ARG A 359 -28.91 -20.65 -27.67
C ARG A 359 -27.77 -19.67 -27.38
N VAL A 360 -26.68 -19.76 -28.15
CA VAL A 360 -25.57 -18.80 -28.06
C VAL A 360 -26.07 -17.38 -28.34
N HIS A 361 -26.82 -17.20 -29.43
CA HIS A 361 -27.39 -15.90 -29.79
C HIS A 361 -28.30 -15.33 -28.71
N GLU A 362 -29.22 -16.12 -28.15
CA GLU A 362 -30.10 -15.67 -27.07
C GLU A 362 -29.32 -15.30 -25.80
N ALA A 363 -28.30 -16.08 -25.45
CA ALA A 363 -27.44 -15.79 -24.31
C ALA A 363 -26.68 -14.46 -24.51
N VAL A 364 -26.08 -14.23 -25.68
CA VAL A 364 -25.35 -12.98 -25.95
C VAL A 364 -26.32 -11.79 -26.06
N LYS A 365 -27.50 -11.96 -26.67
CA LYS A 365 -28.55 -10.93 -26.71
C LYS A 365 -28.99 -10.56 -25.29
N ALA A 366 -29.19 -11.54 -24.40
CA ALA A 366 -29.54 -11.28 -23.00
C ALA A 366 -28.46 -10.48 -22.25
N ILE A 367 -27.17 -10.83 -22.44
CA ILE A 367 -26.05 -10.11 -21.84
C ILE A 367 -25.96 -8.67 -22.38
N ALA A 368 -26.18 -8.47 -23.67
CA ALA A 368 -26.15 -7.17 -24.35
C ALA A 368 -27.33 -6.25 -23.97
N LEU A 369 -28.40 -6.78 -23.37
CA LEU A 369 -29.60 -6.02 -22.99
C LEU A 369 -29.71 -5.80 -21.48
N CYS A 370 -29.36 -6.81 -20.69
CA CYS A 370 -29.53 -6.82 -19.24
C CYS A 370 -28.36 -6.11 -18.54
N HIS A 371 -28.28 -4.79 -18.65
CA HIS A 371 -27.29 -3.96 -17.97
C HIS A 371 -27.79 -2.53 -17.75
N ASN A 372 -27.01 -1.67 -17.08
CA ASN A 372 -27.24 -0.22 -16.96
C ASN A 372 -26.12 0.62 -17.60
N VAL A 373 -25.20 0.00 -18.34
CA VAL A 373 -24.15 0.67 -19.11
C VAL A 373 -24.69 1.68 -20.12
N THR A 374 -24.13 2.88 -20.12
CA THR A 374 -24.41 3.96 -21.09
C THR A 374 -23.16 4.23 -21.94
N PRO A 375 -23.29 4.28 -23.29
CA PRO A 375 -22.18 4.68 -24.16
C PRO A 375 -21.99 6.21 -24.10
N VAL A 376 -20.76 6.65 -23.84
CA VAL A 376 -20.36 8.06 -23.90
C VAL A 376 -19.39 8.24 -25.04
N TYR A 377 -19.62 9.30 -25.81
CA TYR A 377 -18.80 9.64 -26.96
C TYR A 377 -17.84 10.77 -26.61
N GLU A 378 -16.54 10.53 -26.72
CA GLU A 378 -15.56 11.59 -26.52
C GLU A 378 -15.45 12.45 -27.78
N SER A 379 -15.88 13.71 -27.67
CA SER A 379 -15.66 14.70 -28.73
C SER A 379 -14.19 15.11 -28.74
N ASN A 380 -13.40 14.55 -29.65
CA ASN A 380 -12.04 15.02 -29.93
C ASN A 380 -12.07 16.38 -30.65
N GLY A 381 -12.50 17.44 -29.98
CA GLY A 381 -12.15 18.83 -30.28
C GLY A 381 -12.40 19.39 -31.70
N VAL A 382 -13.17 18.76 -32.58
CA VAL A 382 -13.50 19.32 -33.90
C VAL A 382 -14.84 20.07 -33.81
N THR A 383 -14.77 21.39 -33.98
CA THR A 383 -15.84 22.38 -33.76
C THR A 383 -16.64 22.70 -35.02
N ASP A 384 -17.07 21.73 -35.83
CA ASP A 384 -17.96 22.02 -36.97
C ASP A 384 -19.22 21.13 -36.96
N GLN A 385 -20.35 21.79 -36.67
CA GLN A 385 -21.65 21.20 -36.35
C GLN A 385 -22.47 20.74 -37.57
N ALA A 386 -21.91 20.67 -38.78
CA ALA A 386 -22.70 20.41 -40.00
C ALA A 386 -22.36 19.12 -40.75
N GLU A 387 -21.22 18.48 -40.47
CA GLU A 387 -20.85 17.17 -41.05
C GLU A 387 -20.79 16.04 -39.99
N ALA A 388 -21.09 16.38 -38.74
CA ALA A 388 -20.95 15.51 -37.56
C ALA A 388 -21.98 14.36 -37.45
N GLU A 389 -22.98 14.28 -38.33
CA GLU A 389 -24.08 13.31 -38.20
C GLU A 389 -23.86 11.99 -38.95
N LYS A 390 -22.80 11.83 -39.76
CA LYS A 390 -22.63 10.62 -40.60
C LYS A 390 -21.32 9.85 -40.45
N GLN A 391 -20.35 10.35 -39.70
CA GLN A 391 -19.09 9.65 -39.44
C GLN A 391 -18.77 9.67 -37.94
N PHE A 392 -19.60 8.99 -37.15
CA PHE A 392 -19.20 8.55 -35.81
C PHE A 392 -18.21 7.40 -35.98
N GLU A 393 -16.91 7.71 -35.99
CA GLU A 393 -15.87 6.67 -35.90
C GLU A 393 -16.03 5.90 -34.60
N ASP A 394 -16.13 4.57 -34.69
CA ASP A 394 -16.23 3.62 -33.58
C ASP A 394 -15.02 3.65 -32.61
N SER A 395 -14.00 4.48 -32.86
CA SER A 395 -12.76 4.56 -32.08
C SER A 395 -12.85 5.40 -30.79
N CYS A 396 -13.91 6.20 -30.61
CA CYS A 396 -14.04 7.16 -29.50
C CYS A 396 -15.21 6.86 -28.54
N ARG A 397 -15.76 5.63 -28.54
CA ARG A 397 -16.84 5.21 -27.64
C ARG A 397 -16.28 4.62 -26.34
N VAL A 398 -16.70 5.18 -25.21
CA VAL A 398 -16.35 4.69 -23.86
C VAL A 398 -17.63 4.33 -23.12
N TYR A 399 -17.69 3.11 -22.59
CA TYR A 399 -18.81 2.67 -21.77
C TYR A 399 -18.67 3.13 -20.32
N GLN A 400 -19.76 3.63 -19.75
CA GLN A 400 -19.84 4.03 -18.35
C GLN A 400 -20.98 3.29 -17.66
N ALA A 401 -20.71 2.74 -16.48
CA ALA A 401 -21.72 2.06 -15.68
C ALA A 401 -21.37 2.09 -14.18
N SER A 402 -22.38 1.82 -13.36
CA SER A 402 -22.23 1.70 -11.91
C SER A 402 -21.50 0.45 -11.45
N SER A 403 -21.24 -0.51 -12.35
CA SER A 403 -20.44 -1.68 -12.03
C SER A 403 -19.53 -2.03 -13.22
N PRO A 404 -18.22 -2.26 -12.98
CA PRO A 404 -17.26 -2.60 -14.02
C PRO A 404 -17.51 -4.00 -14.58
N ASP A 405 -18.15 -4.88 -13.81
CA ASP A 405 -18.57 -6.21 -14.26
C ASP A 405 -19.54 -6.09 -15.44
N GLU A 406 -20.44 -5.10 -15.43
CA GLU A 406 -21.34 -4.82 -16.55
C GLU A 406 -20.62 -4.23 -17.76
N VAL A 407 -19.65 -3.34 -17.52
CA VAL A 407 -18.83 -2.76 -18.59
C VAL A 407 -18.06 -3.87 -19.30
N ALA A 408 -17.46 -4.81 -18.56
CA ALA A 408 -16.76 -5.95 -19.12
C ALA A 408 -17.67 -6.86 -19.96
N LEU A 409 -18.90 -7.09 -19.50
CA LEU A 409 -19.90 -7.84 -20.25
C LEU A 409 -20.27 -7.16 -21.57
N VAL A 410 -20.51 -5.85 -21.56
CA VAL A 410 -20.89 -5.09 -22.77
C VAL A 410 -19.71 -4.90 -23.74
N GLN A 411 -18.49 -4.69 -23.22
CA GLN A 411 -17.27 -4.69 -24.02
C GLN A 411 -17.06 -6.05 -24.70
N TRP A 412 -17.35 -7.13 -23.99
CA TRP A 412 -17.31 -8.46 -24.58
C TRP A 412 -18.38 -8.63 -25.66
N THR A 413 -19.64 -8.21 -25.44
CA THR A 413 -20.67 -8.31 -26.49
C THR A 413 -20.30 -7.51 -27.74
N GLU A 414 -19.66 -6.34 -27.57
CA GLU A 414 -19.10 -5.58 -28.70
C GLU A 414 -18.04 -6.38 -29.45
N SER A 415 -17.12 -7.05 -28.75
CA SER A 415 -16.08 -7.88 -29.38
C SER A 415 -16.65 -9.06 -30.18
N VAL A 416 -17.82 -9.58 -29.77
CA VAL A 416 -18.53 -10.68 -30.45
C VAL A 416 -19.43 -10.14 -31.59
N GLY A 417 -19.57 -8.82 -31.73
CA GLY A 417 -20.25 -8.15 -32.84
C GLY A 417 -21.64 -7.58 -32.51
N LEU A 418 -22.05 -7.55 -31.24
CA LEU A 418 -23.24 -6.86 -30.76
C LEU A 418 -22.84 -5.61 -29.97
N THR A 419 -22.89 -4.46 -30.65
CA THR A 419 -22.35 -3.20 -30.15
C THR A 419 -23.45 -2.29 -29.62
N LEU A 420 -23.29 -1.75 -28.41
CA LEU A 420 -24.23 -0.78 -27.84
C LEU A 420 -23.94 0.62 -28.36
N VAL A 421 -24.87 1.19 -29.14
CA VAL A 421 -24.70 2.52 -29.78
C VAL A 421 -25.42 3.61 -29.01
N GLY A 422 -26.61 3.34 -28.51
CA GLY A 422 -27.42 4.34 -27.81
C GLY A 422 -28.15 3.72 -26.63
N ARG A 423 -28.21 4.44 -25.52
CA ARG A 423 -29.04 4.07 -24.38
C ARG A 423 -29.52 5.30 -23.64
N ASP A 424 -30.84 5.41 -23.53
CA ASP A 424 -31.53 6.38 -22.69
C ASP A 424 -32.32 5.65 -21.59
N GLN A 425 -33.12 6.38 -20.81
CA GLN A 425 -33.95 5.77 -19.76
C GLN A 425 -35.08 4.87 -20.33
N SER A 426 -35.50 5.10 -21.57
CA SER A 426 -36.65 4.44 -22.20
C SER A 426 -36.32 3.68 -23.49
N SER A 427 -35.11 3.78 -24.02
CA SER A 427 -34.72 3.16 -25.29
C SER A 427 -33.29 2.65 -25.27
N MET A 428 -33.03 1.62 -26.08
CA MET A 428 -31.71 1.03 -26.29
C MET A 428 -31.52 0.72 -27.78
N GLN A 429 -30.31 0.96 -28.29
CA GLN A 429 -29.95 0.74 -29.69
C GLN A 429 -28.70 -0.14 -29.78
N LEU A 430 -28.85 -1.32 -30.40
CA LEU A 430 -27.76 -2.27 -30.61
C LEU A 430 -27.43 -2.36 -32.11
N ARG A 431 -26.16 -2.20 -32.46
CA ARG A 431 -25.66 -2.46 -33.82
C ARG A 431 -25.23 -3.93 -33.93
N THR A 432 -25.73 -4.58 -34.95
CA THR A 432 -25.44 -5.98 -35.29
C THR A 432 -24.18 -6.09 -36.16
N PRO A 433 -23.61 -7.29 -36.35
CA PRO A 433 -22.43 -7.46 -37.21
C PRO A 433 -22.68 -7.13 -38.68
N GLY A 434 -23.94 -7.11 -39.11
CA GLY A 434 -24.37 -6.70 -40.46
C GLY A 434 -24.64 -5.20 -40.59
N ASP A 435 -24.22 -4.39 -39.62
CA ASP A 435 -24.41 -2.92 -39.55
C ASP A 435 -25.88 -2.48 -39.47
N GLN A 436 -26.81 -3.39 -39.13
CA GLN A 436 -28.19 -3.04 -38.83
C GLN A 436 -28.33 -2.63 -37.36
N VAL A 437 -29.06 -1.55 -37.11
CA VAL A 437 -29.37 -1.06 -35.75
C VAL A 437 -30.71 -1.62 -35.31
N LEU A 438 -30.71 -2.39 -34.22
CA LEU A 438 -31.88 -2.88 -33.53
C LEU A 438 -32.35 -1.83 -32.52
N ASN A 439 -33.55 -1.32 -32.70
CA ASN A 439 -34.20 -0.41 -31.76
C ASN A 439 -35.05 -1.21 -30.78
N LEU A 440 -34.82 -0.96 -29.50
CA LEU A 440 -35.47 -1.65 -28.40
C LEU A 440 -36.04 -0.62 -27.42
N THR A 441 -37.30 -0.79 -27.04
CA THR A 441 -37.94 0.05 -26.04
C THR A 441 -37.76 -0.58 -24.65
N ILE A 442 -37.22 0.18 -23.71
CA ILE A 442 -37.09 -0.24 -22.30
C ILE A 442 -38.42 0.05 -21.61
N LEU A 443 -39.14 -0.99 -21.23
CA LEU A 443 -40.44 -0.87 -20.57
C LEU A 443 -40.28 -0.63 -19.06
N GLN A 444 -39.45 -1.45 -18.40
CA GLN A 444 -39.13 -1.31 -16.98
C GLN A 444 -37.71 -1.80 -16.68
N VAL A 445 -37.05 -1.17 -15.71
CA VAL A 445 -35.75 -1.57 -15.19
C VAL A 445 -35.88 -1.84 -13.69
N PHE A 446 -35.38 -2.98 -13.24
CA PHE A 446 -35.24 -3.35 -11.84
C PHE A 446 -33.74 -3.29 -11.51
N PRO A 447 -33.26 -2.17 -10.94
CA PRO A 447 -31.84 -1.97 -10.69
C PRO A 447 -31.31 -2.99 -9.68
N PHE A 448 -30.01 -3.27 -9.78
CA PHE A 448 -29.33 -4.11 -8.81
C PHE A 448 -29.41 -3.51 -7.41
N THR A 449 -29.81 -4.30 -6.42
CA THR A 449 -29.70 -3.93 -5.00
C THR A 449 -28.91 -4.96 -4.23
N TYR A 450 -28.23 -4.53 -3.17
CA TYR A 450 -27.45 -5.44 -2.32
C TYR A 450 -28.33 -6.54 -1.69
N GLU A 451 -29.56 -6.20 -1.32
CA GLU A 451 -30.51 -7.13 -0.71
C GLU A 451 -31.01 -8.18 -1.72
N SER A 452 -31.29 -7.76 -2.96
CA SER A 452 -31.82 -8.67 -4.00
C SER A 452 -30.74 -9.50 -4.70
N LYS A 453 -29.49 -8.98 -4.77
CA LYS A 453 -28.33 -9.56 -5.49
C LYS A 453 -28.61 -9.93 -6.96
N ARG A 454 -29.56 -9.24 -7.60
CA ARG A 454 -29.99 -9.46 -8.99
C ARG A 454 -30.43 -8.17 -9.65
N MET A 455 -30.41 -8.14 -10.97
CA MET A 455 -30.84 -7.03 -11.82
C MET A 455 -31.73 -7.58 -12.93
N GLY A 456 -32.84 -6.90 -13.21
CA GLY A 456 -33.78 -7.29 -14.25
C GLY A 456 -34.15 -6.14 -15.18
N ILE A 457 -34.53 -6.46 -16.41
CA ILE A 457 -35.00 -5.49 -17.39
C ILE A 457 -36.10 -6.11 -18.26
N ILE A 458 -37.16 -5.35 -18.51
CA ILE A 458 -38.22 -5.70 -19.46
C ILE A 458 -38.01 -4.86 -20.72
N VAL A 459 -37.82 -5.54 -21.85
CA VAL A 459 -37.52 -4.91 -23.14
C VAL A 459 -38.53 -5.37 -24.18
N ARG A 460 -38.99 -4.43 -25.01
CA ARG A 460 -39.77 -4.71 -26.21
C ARG A 460 -38.90 -4.50 -27.45
N ASP A 461 -38.80 -5.53 -28.28
CA ASP A 461 -38.13 -5.44 -29.59
C ASP A 461 -39.08 -4.78 -30.59
N GLU A 462 -38.71 -3.64 -31.18
CA GLU A 462 -39.59 -2.91 -32.11
C GLU A 462 -39.78 -3.65 -33.44
N SER A 463 -38.83 -4.53 -33.80
CA SER A 463 -38.88 -5.26 -35.06
C SER A 463 -39.80 -6.49 -35.00
N THR A 464 -39.78 -7.22 -33.89
CA THR A 464 -40.58 -8.44 -33.69
C THR A 464 -41.84 -8.21 -32.87
N GLY A 465 -41.91 -7.13 -32.09
CA GLY A 465 -42.97 -6.87 -31.11
C GLY A 465 -42.89 -7.75 -29.86
N GLU A 466 -41.84 -8.59 -29.71
CA GLU A 466 -41.71 -9.50 -28.58
C GLU A 466 -41.31 -8.74 -27.30
N ILE A 467 -41.98 -9.06 -26.19
CA ILE A 467 -41.63 -8.57 -24.85
C ILE A 467 -40.90 -9.68 -24.11
N THR A 468 -39.67 -9.40 -23.71
CA THR A 468 -38.86 -10.33 -22.94
C THR A 468 -38.41 -9.68 -21.65
N PHE A 469 -38.56 -10.42 -20.55
CA PHE A 469 -37.93 -10.11 -19.28
C PHE A 469 -36.59 -10.83 -19.18
N TYR A 470 -35.51 -10.06 -19.03
CA TYR A 470 -34.17 -10.59 -18.79
C TYR A 470 -33.77 -10.33 -17.34
N MET A 471 -33.00 -11.25 -16.77
CA MET A 471 -32.42 -11.08 -15.45
C MET A 471 -31.01 -11.66 -15.39
N LYS A 472 -30.17 -11.00 -14.61
CA LYS A 472 -28.88 -11.53 -14.18
C LYS A 472 -28.71 -11.40 -12.67
N GLY A 473 -28.06 -12.37 -12.03
CA GLY A 473 -27.86 -12.33 -10.59
C GLY A 473 -26.84 -13.34 -10.08
N ALA A 474 -26.62 -13.32 -8.77
CA ALA A 474 -25.77 -14.29 -8.08
C ALA A 474 -26.35 -15.71 -8.12
N ASP A 475 -25.49 -16.70 -8.19
CA ASP A 475 -25.82 -18.13 -8.23
C ASP A 475 -26.79 -18.58 -7.13
N VAL A 476 -26.53 -18.23 -5.87
CA VAL A 476 -27.36 -18.64 -4.73
C VAL A 476 -28.81 -18.14 -4.83
N VAL A 477 -29.02 -16.93 -5.36
CA VAL A 477 -30.35 -16.33 -5.50
C VAL A 477 -31.04 -16.87 -6.75
N MET A 478 -30.30 -16.95 -7.84
CA MET A 478 -30.84 -17.39 -9.13
C MET A 478 -31.21 -18.87 -9.12
N ALA A 479 -30.53 -19.72 -8.35
CA ALA A 479 -30.85 -21.15 -8.21
C ALA A 479 -32.30 -21.40 -7.73
N GLY A 480 -32.88 -20.49 -6.94
CA GLY A 480 -34.29 -20.56 -6.51
C GLY A 480 -35.30 -19.93 -7.48
N ILE A 481 -34.84 -19.15 -8.45
CA ILE A 481 -35.67 -18.40 -9.42
C ILE A 481 -35.77 -19.12 -10.77
N VAL A 482 -34.66 -19.74 -11.20
CA VAL A 482 -34.59 -20.46 -12.48
C VAL A 482 -35.19 -21.86 -12.35
N GLN A 483 -35.62 -22.40 -13.49
CA GLN A 483 -36.04 -23.80 -13.58
C GLN A 483 -34.89 -24.73 -13.16
N TYR A 484 -35.24 -25.84 -12.50
CA TYR A 484 -34.27 -26.81 -12.01
C TYR A 484 -33.34 -27.31 -13.13
N ASN A 485 -32.03 -27.24 -12.87
CA ASN A 485 -30.98 -27.68 -13.77
C ASN A 485 -29.89 -28.42 -12.99
N ASP A 486 -29.57 -29.65 -13.40
CA ASP A 486 -28.66 -30.55 -12.67
C ASP A 486 -27.22 -30.02 -12.56
N TRP A 487 -26.79 -29.18 -13.51
CA TRP A 487 -25.41 -28.73 -13.66
C TRP A 487 -25.12 -27.35 -13.06
N LEU A 488 -26.15 -26.58 -12.68
CA LEU A 488 -26.01 -25.17 -12.29
C LEU A 488 -25.08 -25.00 -11.08
N GLU A 489 -25.34 -25.73 -9.99
CA GLU A 489 -24.57 -25.59 -8.75
C GLU A 489 -23.12 -26.08 -8.90
N GLU A 490 -22.93 -27.19 -9.62
CA GLU A 490 -21.60 -27.79 -9.82
C GLU A 490 -20.70 -26.87 -10.66
N GLU A 491 -21.22 -26.34 -11.77
CA GLU A 491 -20.43 -25.48 -12.66
C GLU A 491 -20.20 -24.09 -12.08
N CYS A 492 -21.17 -23.51 -11.37
CA CYS A 492 -20.93 -22.31 -10.56
C CYS A 492 -19.79 -22.54 -9.55
N GLY A 493 -19.78 -23.70 -8.88
CA GLY A 493 -18.71 -24.10 -7.97
C GLY A 493 -17.36 -24.27 -8.66
N ASN A 494 -17.31 -24.83 -9.87
CA ASN A 494 -16.09 -24.97 -10.67
C ASN A 494 -15.49 -23.60 -11.03
N MET A 495 -16.31 -22.71 -11.57
CA MET A 495 -15.89 -21.37 -11.96
C MET A 495 -15.46 -20.53 -10.75
N ALA A 496 -16.15 -20.65 -9.61
CA ALA A 496 -15.76 -20.00 -8.37
C ALA A 496 -14.44 -20.56 -7.78
N ARG A 497 -14.12 -21.85 -8.01
CA ARG A 497 -12.82 -22.44 -7.64
C ARG A 497 -11.67 -21.97 -8.51
N GLU A 498 -11.94 -21.66 -9.78
CA GLU A 498 -11.00 -20.96 -10.67
C GLU A 498 -10.84 -19.48 -10.31
N GLY A 499 -11.69 -18.96 -9.41
CA GLY A 499 -11.73 -17.58 -8.97
C GLY A 499 -12.31 -16.63 -10.02
N LEU A 500 -13.35 -17.08 -10.72
CA LEU A 500 -14.20 -16.21 -11.52
C LEU A 500 -15.38 -15.73 -10.67
N ARG A 501 -15.82 -14.49 -10.90
CA ARG A 501 -17.12 -14.02 -10.44
C ARG A 501 -18.18 -14.59 -11.38
N VAL A 502 -19.07 -15.41 -10.83
CA VAL A 502 -20.10 -16.10 -11.61
C VAL A 502 -21.40 -15.33 -11.54
N LEU A 503 -21.99 -15.02 -12.69
CA LEU A 503 -23.36 -14.51 -12.79
C LEU A 503 -24.21 -15.49 -13.59
N VAL A 504 -25.43 -15.72 -13.11
CA VAL A 504 -26.43 -16.54 -13.80
C VAL A 504 -27.33 -15.60 -14.59
N VAL A 505 -27.53 -15.88 -15.87
CA VAL A 505 -28.40 -15.11 -16.77
C VAL A 505 -29.59 -15.96 -17.17
N ALA A 506 -30.78 -15.38 -17.07
CA ALA A 506 -32.04 -16.04 -17.36
C ALA A 506 -33.01 -15.10 -18.09
N LYS A 507 -33.98 -15.70 -18.78
CA LYS A 507 -35.04 -14.95 -19.47
C LYS A 507 -36.44 -15.52 -19.18
N LYS A 508 -37.45 -14.71 -19.49
CA LYS A 508 -38.86 -15.08 -19.51
C LYS A 508 -39.58 -14.26 -20.57
N SER A 509 -40.15 -14.91 -21.58
CA SER A 509 -40.98 -14.22 -22.58
C SER A 509 -42.36 -13.91 -21.99
N LEU A 510 -42.86 -12.70 -22.22
CA LEU A 510 -44.14 -12.21 -21.69
C LEU A 510 -45.09 -11.92 -22.86
N THR A 511 -46.37 -12.24 -22.68
CA THR A 511 -47.41 -11.75 -23.59
C THR A 511 -47.78 -10.31 -23.25
N GLU A 512 -48.35 -9.58 -24.21
CA GLU A 512 -48.81 -8.20 -23.99
C GLU A 512 -49.81 -8.10 -22.82
N GLU A 513 -50.72 -9.07 -22.69
CA GLU A 513 -51.68 -9.15 -21.57
C GLU A 513 -50.98 -9.34 -20.22
N GLN A 514 -49.98 -10.22 -20.16
CA GLN A 514 -49.19 -10.45 -18.94
C GLN A 514 -48.41 -9.21 -18.51
N TYR A 515 -47.83 -8.48 -19.48
CA TYR A 515 -47.12 -7.24 -19.21
C TYR A 515 -48.06 -6.14 -18.69
N GLN A 516 -49.23 -5.95 -19.33
CA GLN A 516 -50.19 -4.93 -18.91
C GLN A 516 -50.77 -5.20 -17.51
N ASP A 517 -51.06 -6.46 -17.17
CA ASP A 517 -51.47 -6.84 -15.81
C ASP A 517 -50.37 -6.54 -14.78
N PHE A 518 -49.13 -6.90 -15.10
CA PHE A 518 -47.98 -6.59 -14.24
C PHE A 518 -47.79 -5.09 -14.05
N GLU A 519 -47.83 -4.30 -15.12
CA GLU A 519 -47.65 -2.85 -15.09
C GLU A 519 -48.73 -2.17 -14.23
N ALA A 520 -49.99 -2.58 -14.38
CA ALA A 520 -51.09 -2.06 -13.56
C ALA A 520 -50.85 -2.33 -12.05
N ARG A 521 -50.49 -3.56 -11.68
CA ARG A 521 -50.16 -3.93 -10.29
C ARG A 521 -48.94 -3.18 -9.77
N TYR A 522 -47.92 -3.01 -10.60
CA TYR A 522 -46.67 -2.34 -10.24
C TYR A 522 -46.86 -0.83 -10.01
N VAL A 523 -47.61 -0.16 -10.87
CA VAL A 523 -47.98 1.26 -10.70
C VAL A 523 -48.83 1.44 -9.45
N GLN A 524 -49.81 0.56 -9.21
CA GLN A 524 -50.62 0.59 -7.98
C GLN A 524 -49.77 0.43 -6.71
N ALA A 525 -48.76 -0.44 -6.74
CA ALA A 525 -47.82 -0.63 -5.63
C ALA A 525 -46.96 0.63 -5.40
N LYS A 526 -46.44 1.26 -6.46
CA LYS A 526 -45.65 2.50 -6.38
C LYS A 526 -46.41 3.69 -5.83
N LEU A 527 -47.71 3.80 -6.15
CA LEU A 527 -48.58 4.87 -5.68
C LEU A 527 -49.06 4.67 -4.22
N SER A 528 -48.75 3.53 -3.60
CA SER A 528 -49.18 3.27 -2.23
C SER A 528 -48.40 4.10 -1.20
N VAL A 529 -49.14 4.73 -0.27
CA VAL A 529 -48.57 5.53 0.83
C VAL A 529 -48.04 4.66 1.97
N HIS A 530 -48.63 3.47 2.16
CA HIS A 530 -48.26 2.52 3.22
C HIS A 530 -47.58 1.28 2.63
N ASP A 531 -46.45 0.88 3.24
CA ASP A 531 -45.66 -0.31 2.89
C ASP A 531 -45.29 -0.41 1.40
N ARG A 532 -44.98 0.75 0.80
CA ARG A 532 -44.63 0.86 -0.63
C ARG A 532 -43.52 -0.12 -1.04
N SER A 533 -42.45 -0.20 -0.26
CA SER A 533 -41.29 -1.06 -0.54
C SER A 533 -41.67 -2.55 -0.59
N LEU A 534 -42.42 -3.03 0.41
CA LEU A 534 -42.89 -4.42 0.48
C LEU A 534 -43.83 -4.76 -0.67
N LYS A 535 -44.83 -3.91 -0.96
CA LYS A 535 -45.78 -4.15 -2.06
C LYS A 535 -45.06 -4.21 -3.40
N VAL A 536 -44.13 -3.28 -3.64
CA VAL A 536 -43.31 -3.27 -4.86
C VAL A 536 -42.49 -4.56 -4.98
N ALA A 537 -41.83 -4.99 -3.89
CA ALA A 537 -41.07 -6.24 -3.87
C ALA A 537 -41.93 -7.46 -4.20
N THR A 538 -43.12 -7.60 -3.60
CA THR A 538 -44.02 -8.73 -3.88
C THR A 538 -44.52 -8.77 -5.33
N VAL A 539 -44.77 -7.62 -5.95
CA VAL A 539 -45.16 -7.55 -7.37
C VAL A 539 -44.00 -7.98 -8.26
N ILE A 540 -42.78 -7.53 -7.95
CA ILE A 540 -41.57 -7.94 -8.66
C ILE A 540 -41.38 -9.45 -8.55
N GLU A 541 -41.43 -10.03 -7.34
CA GLU A 541 -41.28 -11.49 -7.12
C GLU A 541 -42.26 -12.33 -7.95
N SER A 542 -43.47 -11.83 -8.23
CA SER A 542 -44.44 -12.54 -9.09
C SER A 542 -43.95 -12.73 -10.54
N LEU A 543 -43.06 -11.85 -11.01
CA LEU A 543 -42.40 -11.95 -12.31
C LEU A 543 -41.26 -12.97 -12.28
N GLU A 544 -40.54 -13.05 -11.14
CA GLU A 544 -39.28 -13.77 -10.90
C GLU A 544 -39.48 -15.25 -10.53
N MET A 545 -40.43 -15.93 -11.17
CA MET A 545 -40.71 -17.35 -10.95
C MET A 545 -40.55 -18.14 -12.24
N GLU A 546 -39.95 -19.33 -12.13
CA GLU A 546 -39.78 -20.33 -13.20
C GLU A 546 -39.09 -19.81 -14.46
N MET A 547 -38.04 -19.00 -14.29
CA MET A 547 -37.32 -18.42 -15.42
C MET A 547 -36.46 -19.45 -16.17
N GLU A 548 -36.31 -19.26 -17.48
CA GLU A 548 -35.45 -20.11 -18.31
C GLU A 548 -33.99 -19.71 -18.12
N LEU A 549 -33.15 -20.66 -17.68
CA LEU A 549 -31.71 -20.48 -17.57
C LEU A 549 -31.08 -20.43 -18.97
N LEU A 550 -30.38 -19.33 -19.27
CA LEU A 550 -29.68 -19.17 -20.55
C LEU A 550 -28.21 -19.55 -20.46
N CYS A 551 -27.48 -18.91 -19.54
CA CYS A 551 -26.03 -19.09 -19.44
C CYS A 551 -25.48 -18.71 -18.07
N LEU A 552 -24.24 -19.14 -17.81
CA LEU A 552 -23.37 -18.59 -16.76
C LEU A 552 -22.29 -17.75 -17.41
N THR A 553 -21.98 -16.62 -16.79
CA THR A 553 -20.85 -15.77 -17.17
C THR A 553 -19.81 -15.78 -16.06
N GLY A 554 -18.54 -15.82 -16.46
CA GLY A 554 -17.39 -15.76 -15.56
C GLY A 554 -16.55 -14.54 -15.86
N VAL A 555 -16.52 -13.60 -14.92
CA VAL A 555 -15.72 -12.37 -15.00
C VAL A 555 -14.55 -12.47 -14.02
N GLU A 556 -13.34 -12.20 -14.48
CA GLU A 556 -12.14 -12.17 -13.62
C GLU A 556 -11.77 -10.72 -13.29
N ASP A 557 -11.49 -10.47 -12.02
CA ASP A 557 -10.82 -9.24 -11.56
C ASP A 557 -9.32 -9.43 -11.71
N GLN A 558 -8.72 -8.80 -12.72
CA GLN A 558 -7.35 -9.09 -13.13
C GLN A 558 -6.34 -8.66 -12.05
N LEU A 559 -5.45 -9.57 -11.67
CA LEU A 559 -4.35 -9.27 -10.74
C LEU A 559 -3.28 -8.40 -11.42
N GLN A 560 -2.57 -7.59 -10.63
CA GLN A 560 -1.36 -6.94 -11.13
C GLN A 560 -0.30 -7.96 -11.56
N ALA A 561 0.60 -7.51 -12.44
CA ALA A 561 1.72 -8.30 -12.90
C ALA A 561 2.53 -8.87 -11.73
N ASP A 562 2.82 -10.17 -11.78
CA ASP A 562 3.66 -10.91 -10.82
C ASP A 562 3.23 -10.82 -9.34
N VAL A 563 1.93 -10.61 -9.06
CA VAL A 563 1.41 -10.67 -7.67
C VAL A 563 1.60 -12.06 -7.06
N ARG A 564 1.26 -13.13 -7.79
CA ARG A 564 1.37 -14.52 -7.27
C ARG A 564 2.81 -14.89 -6.88
N PRO A 565 3.83 -14.73 -7.76
CA PRO A 565 5.23 -15.02 -7.39
C PRO A 565 5.73 -14.13 -6.24
N THR A 566 5.28 -12.88 -6.17
CA THR A 566 5.67 -11.96 -5.11
C THR A 566 5.13 -12.43 -3.75
N LEU A 567 3.85 -12.81 -3.67
CA LEU A 567 3.25 -13.35 -2.44
C LEU A 567 3.91 -14.67 -2.00
N GLU A 568 4.23 -15.55 -2.94
CA GLU A 568 4.99 -16.78 -2.65
C GLU A 568 6.37 -16.47 -2.08
N THR A 569 7.09 -15.51 -2.67
CA THR A 569 8.41 -15.05 -2.20
C THR A 569 8.33 -14.51 -0.77
N LEU A 570 7.30 -13.70 -0.47
CA LEU A 570 7.06 -13.14 0.87
C LEU A 570 6.74 -14.23 1.90
N ARG A 571 5.91 -15.21 1.53
CA ARG A 571 5.60 -16.36 2.38
C ARG A 571 6.84 -17.19 2.68
N ASN A 572 7.67 -17.46 1.67
CA ASN A 572 8.93 -18.20 1.81
C ASN A 572 9.96 -17.42 2.66
N ALA A 573 9.90 -16.08 2.65
CA ALA A 573 10.67 -15.22 3.54
C ALA A 573 10.20 -15.26 5.01
N GLY A 574 9.08 -15.93 5.30
CA GLY A 574 8.50 -16.01 6.65
C GLY A 574 7.60 -14.83 7.03
N ILE A 575 7.14 -14.05 6.04
CA ILE A 575 6.21 -12.94 6.23
C ILE A 575 4.78 -13.50 6.14
N LYS A 576 3.94 -13.21 7.15
CA LYS A 576 2.51 -13.54 7.14
C LYS A 576 1.74 -12.43 6.42
N VAL A 577 0.93 -12.79 5.43
CA VAL A 577 0.18 -11.81 4.63
C VAL A 577 -1.29 -11.83 5.02
N TRP A 578 -1.82 -10.66 5.37
CA TRP A 578 -3.22 -10.43 5.72
C TRP A 578 -3.83 -9.50 4.67
N MET A 579 -4.95 -9.90 4.07
CA MET A 579 -5.69 -9.08 3.12
C MET A 579 -6.80 -8.35 3.86
N LEU A 580 -6.78 -7.02 3.86
CA LEU A 580 -7.83 -6.20 4.49
C LEU A 580 -8.53 -5.42 3.39
N THR A 581 -9.82 -5.68 3.15
CA THR A 581 -10.54 -5.05 2.03
C THR A 581 -11.94 -4.57 2.46
N GLY A 582 -12.40 -3.50 1.81
CA GLY A 582 -13.79 -3.05 1.89
C GLY A 582 -14.75 -3.94 1.10
N ASP A 583 -14.24 -4.84 0.26
CA ASP A 583 -15.04 -5.69 -0.60
C ASP A 583 -15.88 -6.73 0.17
N LYS A 584 -16.88 -7.23 -0.54
CA LYS A 584 -17.73 -8.33 -0.08
C LYS A 584 -16.92 -9.62 0.07
N LEU A 585 -17.45 -10.50 0.91
CA LEU A 585 -16.83 -11.76 1.30
C LEU A 585 -16.54 -12.66 0.10
N GLU A 586 -17.49 -12.77 -0.82
CA GLU A 586 -17.39 -13.63 -2.00
C GLU A 586 -16.23 -13.18 -2.91
N THR A 587 -16.16 -11.87 -3.18
CA THR A 587 -15.13 -11.23 -3.98
C THR A 587 -13.76 -11.33 -3.34
N ALA A 588 -13.63 -11.00 -2.05
CA ALA A 588 -12.38 -11.09 -1.32
C ALA A 588 -11.85 -12.54 -1.28
N THR A 589 -12.73 -13.52 -1.08
CA THR A 589 -12.36 -14.95 -1.10
C THR A 589 -11.89 -15.38 -2.48
N CYS A 590 -12.58 -14.92 -3.52
CA CYS A 590 -12.22 -15.16 -4.92
C CYS A 590 -10.82 -14.60 -5.24
N THR A 591 -10.56 -13.35 -4.90
CA THR A 591 -9.24 -12.72 -5.10
C THR A 591 -8.15 -13.40 -4.27
N ALA A 592 -8.44 -13.79 -3.02
CA ALA A 592 -7.47 -14.51 -2.19
C ALA A 592 -7.05 -15.87 -2.78
N LYS A 593 -7.99 -16.60 -3.40
CA LYS A 593 -7.71 -17.84 -4.14
C LYS A 593 -6.88 -17.57 -5.41
N ASN A 594 -7.26 -16.56 -6.19
CA ASN A 594 -6.56 -16.16 -7.41
C ASN A 594 -5.14 -15.66 -7.16
N ALA A 595 -4.93 -14.92 -6.08
CA ALA A 595 -3.62 -14.40 -5.69
C ALA A 595 -2.71 -15.48 -5.10
N HIS A 596 -3.22 -16.71 -4.88
CA HIS A 596 -2.55 -17.78 -4.14
C HIS A 596 -2.11 -17.37 -2.74
N LEU A 597 -2.87 -16.44 -2.14
CA LEU A 597 -2.74 -16.12 -0.72
C LEU A 597 -3.08 -17.35 0.14
N VAL A 598 -4.12 -18.07 -0.29
CA VAL A 598 -4.46 -19.41 0.21
C VAL A 598 -4.02 -20.44 -0.83
N THR A 599 -3.38 -21.52 -0.37
CA THR A 599 -3.01 -22.62 -1.29
C THR A 599 -4.24 -23.41 -1.73
N ARG A 600 -4.22 -24.01 -2.93
CA ARG A 600 -5.40 -24.68 -3.51
C ARG A 600 -5.98 -25.82 -2.64
N ASN A 601 -5.13 -26.47 -1.84
CA ASN A 601 -5.53 -27.61 -0.99
C ASN A 601 -5.74 -27.22 0.48
N GLN A 602 -5.65 -25.92 0.80
CA GLN A 602 -5.78 -25.44 2.17
C GLN A 602 -7.22 -25.06 2.49
N ASP A 603 -7.68 -25.51 3.64
CA ASP A 603 -9.02 -25.22 4.11
C ASP A 603 -9.20 -23.73 4.43
N ILE A 604 -10.29 -23.16 3.94
CA ILE A 604 -10.72 -21.81 4.27
C ILE A 604 -11.82 -21.90 5.31
N HIS A 605 -11.60 -21.32 6.49
CA HIS A 605 -12.64 -21.13 7.47
C HIS A 605 -13.28 -19.77 7.31
N VAL A 606 -14.49 -19.76 6.76
CA VAL A 606 -15.35 -18.59 6.72
C VAL A 606 -16.03 -18.42 8.08
N PHE A 607 -15.70 -17.33 8.77
CA PHE A 607 -16.28 -16.97 10.05
C PHE A 607 -17.73 -16.54 9.82
N ARG A 608 -18.68 -17.15 10.55
CA ARG A 608 -20.10 -16.83 10.40
C ARG A 608 -20.41 -15.43 10.90
N LEU A 609 -21.47 -14.82 10.36
CA LEU A 609 -21.94 -13.54 10.84
C LEU A 609 -22.38 -13.67 12.30
N VAL A 610 -21.72 -12.93 13.21
CA VAL A 610 -22.05 -12.90 14.64
C VAL A 610 -22.50 -11.50 15.03
N THR A 611 -23.58 -11.44 15.80
CA THR A 611 -24.12 -10.16 16.32
C THR A 611 -24.00 -10.09 17.84
N ASN A 612 -24.03 -11.25 18.49
CA ASN A 612 -24.08 -11.37 19.95
C ASN A 612 -22.82 -12.02 20.52
N ARG A 613 -22.52 -11.70 21.79
CA ARG A 613 -21.40 -12.29 22.54
C ARG A 613 -21.46 -13.83 22.62
N GLY A 614 -22.66 -14.41 22.73
CA GLY A 614 -22.84 -15.87 22.81
C GLY A 614 -22.48 -16.58 21.50
N GLU A 615 -22.94 -16.04 20.38
CA GLU A 615 -22.64 -16.54 19.03
C GLU A 615 -21.13 -16.45 18.74
N ALA A 616 -20.51 -15.31 19.05
CA ALA A 616 -19.08 -15.10 18.90
C ALA A 616 -18.27 -16.15 19.68
N HIS A 617 -18.68 -16.50 20.90
CA HIS A 617 -18.02 -17.52 21.70
C HIS A 617 -18.12 -18.93 21.09
N LEU A 618 -19.29 -19.29 20.58
CA LEU A 618 -19.51 -20.59 19.94
C LEU A 618 -18.68 -20.75 18.67
N GLU A 619 -18.65 -19.71 17.82
CA GLU A 619 -17.86 -19.70 16.59
C GLU A 619 -16.35 -19.67 16.88
N LEU A 620 -15.89 -18.91 17.87
CA LEU A 620 -14.48 -18.94 18.32
C LEU A 620 -14.05 -20.35 18.79
N ASN A 621 -14.90 -21.04 19.53
CA ASN A 621 -14.64 -22.41 19.97
C ASN A 621 -14.62 -23.40 18.80
N ALA A 622 -15.48 -23.20 17.79
CA ALA A 622 -15.46 -24.00 16.57
C ALA A 622 -14.16 -23.76 15.78
N PHE A 623 -13.74 -22.50 15.67
CA PHE A 623 -12.51 -22.11 14.99
C PHE A 623 -11.25 -22.66 15.66
N ARG A 624 -11.21 -22.65 17.00
CA ARG A 624 -10.08 -23.20 17.80
C ARG A 624 -9.77 -24.67 17.48
N ARG A 625 -10.74 -25.44 17.00
CA ARG A 625 -10.56 -26.86 16.65
C ARG A 625 -9.92 -27.07 15.28
N LYS A 626 -9.80 -26.03 14.46
CA LYS A 626 -9.21 -26.10 13.12
C LYS A 626 -7.75 -25.70 13.18
N HIS A 627 -6.90 -26.45 12.48
CA HIS A 627 -5.47 -26.17 12.32
C HIS A 627 -5.14 -25.93 10.85
N ASP A 628 -4.15 -25.09 10.60
CA ASP A 628 -3.63 -24.76 9.25
C ASP A 628 -4.68 -24.27 8.24
N CYS A 629 -5.74 -23.61 8.73
CA CYS A 629 -6.77 -23.01 7.90
C CYS A 629 -6.57 -21.50 7.72
N ALA A 630 -6.91 -20.98 6.55
CA ALA A 630 -7.00 -19.54 6.33
C ALA A 630 -8.32 -19.00 6.90
N LEU A 631 -8.27 -17.84 7.56
CA LEU A 631 -9.45 -17.21 8.17
C LEU A 631 -10.05 -16.16 7.21
N VAL A 632 -11.36 -16.20 6.99
CA VAL A 632 -12.12 -15.14 6.31
C VAL A 632 -13.16 -14.60 7.28
N ILE A 633 -13.13 -13.30 7.60
CA ILE A 633 -14.04 -12.66 8.55
C ILE A 633 -14.58 -11.33 8.03
N SER A 634 -15.85 -11.04 8.30
CA SER A 634 -16.49 -9.74 7.99
C SER A 634 -16.20 -8.70 9.08
N GLY A 635 -16.09 -7.42 8.70
CA GLY A 635 -15.91 -6.28 9.61
C GLY A 635 -16.90 -6.24 10.77
N ASP A 636 -18.19 -6.52 10.52
CA ASP A 636 -19.23 -6.52 11.55
C ASP A 636 -18.96 -7.59 12.64
N SER A 637 -18.59 -8.79 12.19
CA SER A 637 -18.24 -9.91 13.07
C SER A 637 -16.93 -9.69 13.80
N LEU A 638 -15.96 -9.07 13.11
CA LEU A 638 -14.69 -8.69 13.67
C LEU A 638 -14.89 -7.69 14.83
N GLU A 639 -15.74 -6.67 14.65
CA GLU A 639 -16.01 -5.68 15.69
C GLU A 639 -16.58 -6.33 16.97
N VAL A 640 -17.53 -7.25 16.83
CA VAL A 640 -18.09 -8.00 17.97
C VAL A 640 -17.00 -8.84 18.65
N CYS A 641 -16.15 -9.50 17.87
CA CYS A 641 -15.05 -10.31 18.40
C CYS A 641 -14.01 -9.45 19.13
N LEU A 642 -13.62 -8.32 18.56
CA LEU A 642 -12.68 -7.38 19.17
C LEU A 642 -13.26 -6.74 20.43
N LYS A 643 -14.57 -6.47 20.48
CA LYS A 643 -15.23 -5.88 21.66
C LYS A 643 -15.29 -6.82 22.86
N TYR A 644 -15.57 -8.11 22.65
CA TYR A 644 -15.83 -9.06 23.75
C TYR A 644 -14.72 -10.10 23.98
N TYR A 645 -13.96 -10.48 22.96
CA TYR A 645 -12.97 -11.57 22.98
C TYR A 645 -11.67 -11.20 22.25
N GLU A 646 -11.24 -9.94 22.36
CA GLU A 646 -10.08 -9.40 21.63
C GLU A 646 -8.84 -10.29 21.72
N TYR A 647 -8.48 -10.69 22.94
CA TYR A 647 -7.28 -11.48 23.21
C TYR A 647 -7.34 -12.87 22.55
N GLU A 648 -8.43 -13.60 22.78
CA GLU A 648 -8.61 -14.96 22.26
C GLU A 648 -8.68 -14.97 20.72
N PHE A 649 -9.38 -14.00 20.14
CA PHE A 649 -9.49 -13.88 18.68
C PHE A 649 -8.14 -13.58 18.06
N MET A 650 -7.39 -12.59 18.58
CA MET A 650 -6.10 -12.22 18.01
C MET A 650 -5.06 -13.33 18.13
N GLU A 651 -5.08 -14.12 19.21
CA GLU A 651 -4.21 -15.28 19.37
C GLU A 651 -4.46 -16.32 18.26
N LEU A 652 -5.73 -16.67 18.02
CA LEU A 652 -6.11 -17.62 16.97
C LEU A 652 -5.83 -17.09 15.56
N ALA A 653 -6.17 -15.83 15.29
CA ALA A 653 -5.91 -15.19 14.01
C ALA A 653 -4.40 -15.11 13.69
N CYS A 654 -3.56 -14.83 14.70
CA CYS A 654 -2.10 -14.81 14.54
C CYS A 654 -1.49 -16.19 14.27
N GLN A 655 -2.17 -17.29 14.60
CA GLN A 655 -1.70 -18.63 14.28
C GLN A 655 -1.94 -18.99 12.81
N CYS A 656 -2.96 -18.40 12.20
CA CYS A 656 -3.32 -18.64 10.81
C CYS A 656 -2.17 -18.28 9.84
N PRO A 657 -2.07 -19.00 8.71
CA PRO A 657 -1.09 -18.70 7.66
C PRO A 657 -1.48 -17.46 6.84
N ALA A 658 -2.78 -17.26 6.61
CA ALA A 658 -3.35 -16.09 5.97
C ALA A 658 -4.68 -15.71 6.63
N VAL A 659 -4.99 -14.41 6.64
CA VAL A 659 -6.26 -13.87 7.14
C VAL A 659 -6.80 -12.89 6.10
N VAL A 660 -8.09 -12.99 5.81
CA VAL A 660 -8.81 -12.09 4.90
C VAL A 660 -9.93 -11.44 5.71
N CYS A 661 -9.86 -10.12 5.85
CA CYS A 661 -10.93 -9.35 6.47
C CYS A 661 -11.69 -8.59 5.37
N CYS A 662 -13.01 -8.78 5.32
CA CYS A 662 -13.91 -8.24 4.29
C CYS A 662 -14.80 -7.16 4.90
N ARG A 663 -15.29 -6.21 4.09
CA ARG A 663 -16.07 -5.05 4.56
C ARG A 663 -15.42 -4.28 5.71
N CYS A 664 -14.11 -4.14 5.67
CA CYS A 664 -13.38 -3.38 6.67
C CYS A 664 -13.50 -1.89 6.40
N ALA A 665 -13.97 -1.13 7.39
CA ALA A 665 -13.84 0.33 7.37
C ALA A 665 -12.36 0.76 7.48
N PRO A 666 -11.96 1.94 6.98
CA PRO A 666 -10.59 2.46 7.13
C PRO A 666 -10.09 2.48 8.58
N THR A 667 -10.97 2.83 9.52
CA THR A 667 -10.67 2.84 10.96
C THR A 667 -10.44 1.44 11.52
N GLN A 668 -11.22 0.44 11.08
CA GLN A 668 -11.03 -0.96 11.45
C GLN A 668 -9.71 -1.50 10.90
N LYS A 669 -9.33 -1.14 9.66
CA LYS A 669 -8.03 -1.51 9.08
C LYS A 669 -6.87 -1.05 9.97
N ALA A 670 -6.90 0.21 10.40
CA ALA A 670 -5.89 0.77 11.32
C ALA A 670 -5.90 0.07 12.70
N GLN A 671 -7.09 -0.23 13.24
CA GLN A 671 -7.22 -0.96 14.51
C GLN A 671 -6.57 -2.35 14.46
N ILE A 672 -6.75 -3.10 13.37
CA ILE A 672 -6.12 -4.43 13.19
C ILE A 672 -4.60 -4.31 13.20
N VAL A 673 -4.03 -3.30 12.51
CA VAL A 673 -2.59 -3.04 12.48
C VAL A 673 -2.07 -2.78 13.90
N ARG A 674 -2.73 -1.91 14.65
CA ARG A 674 -2.36 -1.57 16.01
C ARG A 674 -2.43 -2.78 16.95
N LEU A 675 -3.49 -3.58 16.87
CA LEU A 675 -3.63 -4.79 17.67
C LEU A 675 -2.55 -5.83 17.35
N LEU A 676 -2.16 -5.98 16.08
CA LEU A 676 -1.04 -6.85 15.70
C LEU A 676 0.27 -6.39 16.31
N GLN A 677 0.56 -5.09 16.29
CA GLN A 677 1.76 -4.51 16.89
C GLN A 677 1.79 -4.74 18.41
N GLU A 678 0.71 -4.37 19.11
CA GLU A 678 0.63 -4.45 20.58
C GLU A 678 0.67 -5.90 21.09
N ARG A 679 0.02 -6.85 20.38
CA ARG A 679 -0.10 -8.25 20.83
C ARG A 679 1.11 -9.10 20.45
N THR A 680 1.67 -8.90 19.25
CA THR A 680 2.76 -9.74 18.77
C THR A 680 4.14 -9.16 19.04
N GLY A 681 4.24 -7.83 19.23
CA GLY A 681 5.51 -7.11 19.32
C GLY A 681 6.36 -7.22 18.04
N LYS A 682 5.78 -7.65 16.92
CA LYS A 682 6.46 -7.82 15.63
C LYS A 682 6.15 -6.65 14.70
N LEU A 683 7.08 -6.37 13.80
CA LEU A 683 6.94 -5.30 12.82
C LEU A 683 5.89 -5.64 11.76
N THR A 684 5.05 -4.64 11.48
CA THR A 684 3.96 -4.66 10.52
C THR A 684 4.28 -3.74 9.34
N CYS A 685 3.93 -4.18 8.14
CA CYS A 685 4.00 -3.38 6.93
C CYS A 685 2.61 -3.31 6.30
N ALA A 686 2.15 -2.12 5.91
CA ALA A 686 0.87 -1.95 5.24
C ALA A 686 1.06 -1.45 3.81
N VAL A 687 0.31 -2.02 2.87
CA VAL A 687 0.35 -1.69 1.44
C VAL A 687 -1.05 -1.33 0.96
N GLY A 688 -1.16 -0.20 0.27
CA GLY A 688 -2.42 0.28 -0.32
C GLY A 688 -2.17 1.34 -1.40
N ASP A 689 -3.18 1.64 -2.21
CA ASP A 689 -3.13 2.66 -3.26
C ASP A 689 -4.20 3.76 -3.09
N GLY A 690 -5.32 3.43 -2.45
CA GLY A 690 -6.46 4.33 -2.23
C GLY A 690 -6.35 5.21 -0.97
N GLY A 691 -7.21 6.24 -0.90
CA GLY A 691 -7.33 7.11 0.29
C GLY A 691 -7.75 6.34 1.55
N ASN A 692 -8.53 5.27 1.38
CA ASN A 692 -8.99 4.39 2.45
C ASN A 692 -7.87 3.68 3.22
N ASP A 693 -6.74 3.47 2.56
CA ASP A 693 -5.63 2.74 3.14
C ASP A 693 -4.65 3.65 3.87
N VAL A 694 -4.81 4.97 3.74
CA VAL A 694 -3.93 5.95 4.38
C VAL A 694 -3.86 5.70 5.89
N SER A 695 -4.99 5.46 6.54
CA SER A 695 -5.05 5.20 7.97
C SER A 695 -4.33 3.91 8.37
N MET A 696 -4.44 2.86 7.55
CA MET A 696 -3.69 1.61 7.73
C MET A 696 -2.17 1.80 7.52
N ILE A 697 -1.80 2.56 6.48
CA ILE A 697 -0.41 2.87 6.09
C ILE A 697 0.28 3.70 7.16
N GLN A 698 -0.38 4.73 7.70
CA GLN A 698 0.17 5.57 8.75
C GLN A 698 0.32 4.82 10.08
N GLU A 699 -0.66 3.97 10.42
CA GLU A 699 -0.65 3.19 11.67
C GLU A 699 0.34 2.02 11.65
N SER A 700 0.81 1.59 10.47
CA SER A 700 1.84 0.55 10.35
C SER A 700 3.24 1.03 10.73
N ASP A 701 4.15 0.11 11.09
CA ASP A 701 5.57 0.46 11.32
C ASP A 701 6.23 0.90 10.02
N CYS A 702 5.85 0.28 8.89
CA CYS A 702 6.29 0.65 7.56
C CYS A 702 5.12 0.71 6.58
N GLY A 703 4.86 1.89 6.02
CA GLY A 703 3.80 2.12 5.04
C GLY A 703 4.35 2.14 3.62
N VAL A 704 3.76 1.35 2.72
CA VAL A 704 4.10 1.33 1.30
C VAL A 704 2.87 1.74 0.49
N GLY A 705 2.97 2.81 -0.28
CA GLY A 705 1.92 3.26 -1.18
C GLY A 705 2.18 2.76 -2.59
N VAL A 706 1.16 2.20 -3.23
CA VAL A 706 1.22 1.86 -4.66
C VAL A 706 0.62 3.00 -5.47
N GLU A 707 1.27 3.42 -6.55
CA GLU A 707 0.72 4.41 -7.48
C GLU A 707 -0.32 3.74 -8.39
N GLY A 708 -1.57 3.67 -7.91
CA GLY A 708 -2.70 3.07 -8.60
C GLY A 708 -3.55 4.05 -9.42
N LYS A 709 -4.64 3.54 -10.00
CA LYS A 709 -5.63 4.34 -10.76
C LYS A 709 -6.53 5.19 -9.86
N GLU A 710 -6.66 4.83 -8.57
CA GLU A 710 -7.50 5.51 -7.58
C GLU A 710 -6.92 6.88 -7.15
N GLY A 711 -5.63 7.10 -7.40
CA GLY A 711 -4.95 8.37 -7.17
C GLY A 711 -3.60 8.18 -6.50
N LYS A 712 -3.05 9.29 -5.99
CA LYS A 712 -1.73 9.30 -5.36
C LYS A 712 -1.79 9.47 -3.84
N GLN A 713 -2.96 9.47 -3.20
CA GLN A 713 -3.08 9.79 -1.76
C GLN A 713 -2.33 8.80 -0.87
N ALA A 714 -2.53 7.48 -1.07
CA ALA A 714 -1.75 6.47 -0.34
C ALA A 714 -0.26 6.62 -0.58
N SER A 715 0.15 6.78 -1.84
CA SER A 715 1.55 7.08 -2.20
C SER A 715 2.08 8.31 -1.47
N LEU A 716 1.28 9.39 -1.35
CA LEU A 716 1.65 10.65 -0.69
C LEU A 716 1.80 10.48 0.82
N ALA A 717 0.95 9.68 1.45
CA ALA A 717 0.96 9.44 2.89
C ALA A 717 1.93 8.32 3.33
N ALA A 718 2.39 7.48 2.41
CA ALA A 718 3.27 6.35 2.70
C ALA A 718 4.73 6.75 2.99
N ASP A 719 5.48 5.83 3.61
CA ASP A 719 6.93 5.97 3.82
C ASP A 719 7.71 5.69 2.53
N PHE A 720 7.24 4.70 1.76
CA PHE A 720 7.77 4.30 0.46
C PHE A 720 6.67 4.31 -0.59
N SER A 721 6.89 4.94 -1.74
CA SER A 721 6.01 4.85 -2.91
C SER A 721 6.62 3.87 -3.92
N ILE A 722 5.84 2.91 -4.40
CA ILE A 722 6.19 2.02 -5.51
C ILE A 722 5.12 2.09 -6.59
N THR A 723 5.46 1.75 -7.82
CA THR A 723 4.53 1.82 -8.96
C THR A 723 3.64 0.59 -9.12
N GLN A 724 4.11 -0.59 -8.67
CA GLN A 724 3.42 -1.87 -8.81
C GLN A 724 3.73 -2.77 -7.63
N PHE A 725 2.80 -3.66 -7.26
CA PHE A 725 2.95 -4.58 -6.13
C PHE A 725 4.20 -5.48 -6.24
N LYS A 726 4.57 -5.94 -7.45
CA LYS A 726 5.76 -6.80 -7.66
C LYS A 726 7.07 -6.20 -7.17
N HIS A 727 7.18 -4.88 -7.13
CA HIS A 727 8.37 -4.18 -6.68
C HIS A 727 8.59 -4.32 -5.17
N LEU A 728 7.54 -4.66 -4.41
CA LEU A 728 7.60 -4.91 -2.97
C LEU A 728 8.56 -6.06 -2.63
N GLY A 729 8.54 -7.15 -3.40
CA GLY A 729 9.43 -8.29 -3.19
C GLY A 729 10.90 -7.87 -3.20
N ARG A 730 11.28 -7.05 -4.17
CA ARG A 730 12.65 -6.52 -4.27
C ARG A 730 12.98 -5.49 -3.20
N LEU A 731 12.03 -4.61 -2.87
CA LEU A 731 12.18 -3.61 -1.80
C LEU A 731 12.53 -4.27 -0.46
N LEU A 732 11.84 -5.36 -0.11
CA LEU A 732 12.07 -6.07 1.14
C LEU A 732 13.30 -6.99 1.10
N MET A 733 13.34 -7.92 0.12
CA MET A 733 14.35 -8.98 0.08
C MET A 733 15.75 -8.46 -0.20
N VAL A 734 15.88 -7.38 -0.97
CA VAL A 734 17.19 -6.79 -1.34
C VAL A 734 17.48 -5.58 -0.47
N HIS A 735 16.68 -4.52 -0.57
CA HIS A 735 17.01 -3.25 0.07
C HIS A 735 16.83 -3.30 1.58
N GLY A 736 15.68 -3.78 2.07
CA GLY A 736 15.43 -3.87 3.51
C GLY A 736 16.43 -4.75 4.24
N ARG A 737 16.70 -5.94 3.69
CA ARG A 737 17.73 -6.85 4.21
C ARG A 737 19.11 -6.20 4.27
N ASN A 738 19.54 -5.55 3.19
CA ASN A 738 20.84 -4.92 3.14
C ASN A 738 20.93 -3.75 4.13
N SER A 739 19.93 -2.87 4.18
CA SER A 739 19.85 -1.76 5.13
C SER A 739 20.02 -2.24 6.58
N TYR A 740 19.27 -3.26 7.00
CA TYR A 740 19.37 -3.79 8.36
C TYR A 740 20.75 -4.40 8.66
N LYS A 741 21.30 -5.23 7.77
CA LYS A 741 22.62 -5.86 7.98
C LYS A 741 23.75 -4.83 8.04
N ARG A 742 23.72 -3.84 7.13
CA ARG A 742 24.73 -2.78 7.05
C ARG A 742 24.72 -1.90 8.28
N SER A 743 23.54 -1.51 8.76
CA SER A 743 23.42 -0.72 10.00
C SER A 743 23.83 -1.50 11.25
N ALA A 744 23.51 -2.79 11.32
CA ALA A 744 24.00 -3.65 12.40
C ALA A 744 25.54 -3.72 12.42
N ALA A 745 26.18 -3.88 11.24
CA ALA A 745 27.64 -3.88 11.13
C ALA A 745 28.24 -2.51 11.49
N LEU A 746 27.68 -1.43 10.95
CA LEU A 746 28.11 -0.06 11.19
C LEU A 746 28.04 0.31 12.67
N SER A 747 26.91 0.03 13.34
CA SER A 747 26.72 0.33 14.76
C SER A 747 27.71 -0.44 15.66
N GLN A 748 27.89 -1.74 15.41
CA GLN A 748 28.85 -2.56 16.14
C GLN A 748 30.28 -2.06 15.95
N PHE A 749 30.65 -1.68 14.73
CA PHE A 749 31.98 -1.19 14.44
C PHE A 749 32.26 0.17 15.10
N VAL A 750 31.30 1.10 15.08
CA VAL A 750 31.45 2.40 15.75
C VAL A 750 31.58 2.23 17.26
N ILE A 751 30.81 1.32 17.87
CA ILE A 751 30.93 0.98 19.30
C ILE A 751 32.30 0.34 19.58
N HIS A 752 32.73 -0.60 18.74
CA HIS A 752 33.99 -1.31 18.87
C HIS A 752 35.18 -0.34 18.92
N ARG A 753 35.25 0.56 17.94
CA ARG A 753 36.24 1.63 17.82
C ARG A 753 36.33 2.48 19.10
N SER A 754 35.19 2.90 19.61
CA SER A 754 35.08 3.71 20.83
C SER A 754 35.58 2.96 22.07
N LEU A 755 35.21 1.69 22.20
CA LEU A 755 35.64 0.84 23.31
C LEU A 755 37.14 0.51 23.27
N CYS A 756 37.75 0.40 22.09
CA CYS A 756 39.20 0.19 21.95
C CYS A 756 39.98 1.31 22.64
N ILE A 757 39.68 2.57 22.34
CA ILE A 757 40.32 3.73 22.98
C ILE A 757 40.11 3.73 24.49
N SER A 758 38.88 3.50 24.95
CA SER A 758 38.58 3.49 26.38
C SER A 758 39.30 2.36 27.12
N THR A 759 39.46 1.20 26.48
CA THR A 759 40.23 0.09 27.04
C THR A 759 41.71 0.45 27.13
N MET A 760 42.29 1.04 26.07
CA MET A 760 43.68 1.52 26.08
C MET A 760 43.90 2.51 27.22
N GLN A 761 42.96 3.45 27.40
CA GLN A 761 42.99 4.42 28.49
C GLN A 761 42.88 3.75 29.86
N ALA A 762 42.06 2.71 30.02
CA ALA A 762 41.92 1.99 31.29
C ALA A 762 43.20 1.21 31.65
N VAL A 763 43.82 0.52 30.68
CA VAL A 763 45.09 -0.18 30.88
C VAL A 763 46.20 0.81 31.20
N PHE A 764 46.28 1.93 30.47
CA PHE A 764 47.21 3.01 30.75
C PHE A 764 47.06 3.54 32.17
N SER A 765 45.85 3.96 32.56
CA SER A 765 45.60 4.43 33.93
C SER A 765 45.92 3.38 34.99
N SER A 766 45.68 2.09 34.74
CA SER A 766 45.99 1.01 35.69
C SER A 766 47.49 0.83 35.91
N VAL A 767 48.31 0.93 34.85
CA VAL A 767 49.77 0.81 34.94
C VAL A 767 50.39 2.02 35.64
N PHE A 768 49.85 3.23 35.42
CA PHE A 768 50.32 4.46 36.04
C PHE A 768 49.60 4.74 37.38
N TYR A 769 49.55 3.75 38.27
CA TYR A 769 49.02 3.87 39.65
C TYR A 769 47.60 4.48 39.74
N PHE A 770 46.72 4.13 38.81
CA PHE A 770 45.35 4.66 38.72
C PHE A 770 45.29 6.19 38.60
N ALA A 771 46.28 6.79 37.92
CA ALA A 771 46.27 8.22 37.64
C ALA A 771 45.23 8.58 36.57
N SER A 772 44.50 9.67 36.82
CA SER A 772 43.48 10.22 35.91
C SER A 772 44.12 11.11 34.82
N VAL A 773 45.12 10.60 34.11
CA VAL A 773 45.83 11.31 33.03
C VAL A 773 45.35 10.82 31.68
N PRO A 774 44.93 11.71 30.76
CA PRO A 774 44.53 11.32 29.42
C PRO A 774 45.75 10.89 28.59
N LEU A 775 45.65 9.70 28.00
CA LEU A 775 46.61 9.12 27.07
C LEU A 775 46.69 9.95 25.78
N TYR A 776 45.52 10.26 25.19
CA TYR A 776 45.41 11.08 23.99
C TYR A 776 44.75 12.41 24.34
N GLN A 777 45.36 13.51 23.92
CA GLN A 777 44.91 14.87 24.22
C GLN A 777 44.56 15.64 22.94
N GLY A 778 43.62 16.60 23.09
CA GLY A 778 43.33 17.61 22.07
C GLY A 778 42.95 17.03 20.70
N PHE A 779 43.74 17.37 19.68
CA PHE A 779 43.46 17.03 18.29
C PHE A 779 43.53 15.53 17.97
N LEU A 780 44.28 14.72 18.75
CA LEU A 780 44.39 13.28 18.50
C LEU A 780 43.06 12.56 18.66
N ILE A 781 42.30 12.87 19.73
CA ILE A 781 41.02 12.23 20.03
C ILE A 781 39.91 12.67 19.07
N ILE A 782 39.93 13.95 18.69
CA ILE A 782 39.00 14.53 17.72
C ILE A 782 39.30 13.93 16.35
N GLY A 783 40.55 14.02 15.87
CA GLY A 783 40.98 13.50 14.58
C GLY A 783 40.71 12.01 14.42
N TYR A 784 40.92 11.21 15.47
CA TYR A 784 40.57 9.79 15.46
C TYR A 784 39.09 9.56 15.19
N SER A 785 38.21 10.22 15.95
CA SER A 785 36.77 9.97 15.89
C SER A 785 36.09 10.56 14.65
N THR A 786 36.59 11.69 14.12
CA THR A 786 35.95 12.44 13.03
C THR A 786 36.61 12.30 11.66
N ILE A 787 37.95 12.15 11.59
CA ILE A 787 38.69 12.17 10.32
C ILE A 787 39.24 10.78 9.99
N TYR A 788 40.14 10.27 10.83
CA TYR A 788 40.96 9.11 10.47
C TYR A 788 40.13 7.83 10.33
N THR A 789 39.13 7.60 11.16
CA THR A 789 38.38 6.33 11.11
C THR A 789 36.95 6.50 10.58
N MET A 790 36.52 7.72 10.23
CA MET A 790 35.14 7.98 9.82
C MET A 790 34.83 7.38 8.44
N PHE A 791 35.61 7.72 7.40
CA PHE A 791 35.32 7.28 6.04
C PHE A 791 35.34 5.75 5.84
N PRO A 792 36.33 5.00 6.36
CA PRO A 792 36.37 3.55 6.21
C PRO A 792 35.19 2.87 6.92
N VAL A 793 34.86 3.31 8.14
CA VAL A 793 33.73 2.77 8.91
C VAL A 793 32.40 3.09 8.23
N PHE A 794 32.22 4.32 7.75
CA PHE A 794 31.04 4.71 7.01
C PHE A 794 30.91 3.95 5.68
N SER A 795 32.02 3.55 5.05
CA SER A 795 31.99 2.78 3.80
C SER A 795 31.29 1.43 3.92
N LEU A 796 31.13 0.87 5.15
CA LEU A 796 30.36 -0.35 5.42
C LEU A 796 28.88 -0.25 4.98
N VAL A 797 28.34 0.96 4.84
CA VAL A 797 27.02 1.25 4.26
C VAL A 797 26.90 0.73 2.82
N LEU A 798 28.02 0.51 2.12
CA LEU A 798 28.05 0.00 0.75
C LEU A 798 28.20 -1.53 0.67
N ASP A 799 28.50 -2.22 1.78
CA ASP A 799 28.85 -3.65 1.78
C ASP A 799 27.68 -4.54 1.34
N LYS A 800 27.97 -5.64 0.64
CA LYS A 800 26.95 -6.60 0.18
C LYS A 800 27.43 -7.99 0.54
N ASP A 801 26.64 -8.70 1.32
CA ASP A 801 26.95 -10.08 1.67
C ASP A 801 26.52 -11.09 0.58
N VAL A 802 25.48 -10.76 -0.20
CA VAL A 802 25.03 -11.54 -1.36
C VAL A 802 24.64 -10.62 -2.52
N LYS A 803 24.73 -11.15 -3.75
CA LYS A 803 24.22 -10.47 -4.95
C LYS A 803 22.70 -10.36 -4.89
N SER A 804 22.14 -9.30 -5.50
CA SER A 804 20.69 -9.04 -5.48
C SER A 804 19.85 -10.15 -6.11
N GLU A 805 20.37 -10.89 -7.08
CA GLU A 805 19.69 -12.02 -7.72
C GLU A 805 19.56 -13.22 -6.78
N VAL A 806 20.64 -13.54 -6.05
CA VAL A 806 20.65 -14.61 -5.05
C VAL A 806 19.69 -14.29 -3.90
N ALA A 807 19.61 -13.02 -3.50
CA ALA A 807 18.65 -12.59 -2.47
C ALA A 807 17.18 -12.76 -2.89
N MET A 808 16.87 -12.63 -4.19
CA MET A 808 15.52 -12.88 -4.71
C MET A 808 15.24 -14.37 -4.90
N LEU A 809 16.26 -15.15 -5.29
CA LEU A 809 16.13 -16.60 -5.49
C LEU A 809 15.95 -17.36 -4.16
N TYR A 810 16.60 -16.89 -3.09
CA TYR A 810 16.55 -17.51 -1.76
C TYR A 810 15.96 -16.56 -0.70
N PRO A 811 14.63 -16.35 -0.70
CA PRO A 811 13.95 -15.48 0.27
C PRO A 811 14.08 -15.95 1.72
N GLU A 812 14.42 -17.22 1.96
CA GLU A 812 14.70 -17.77 3.30
C GLU A 812 15.83 -17.00 4.04
N LEU A 813 16.72 -16.34 3.31
CA LEU A 813 17.75 -15.47 3.89
C LEU A 813 17.16 -14.28 4.68
N TYR A 814 15.93 -13.88 4.37
CA TYR A 814 15.19 -12.85 5.10
C TYR A 814 14.62 -13.40 6.42
N LYS A 815 14.16 -14.66 6.43
CA LYS A 815 13.62 -15.34 7.62
C LYS A 815 14.61 -15.37 8.78
N ASP A 816 15.90 -15.45 8.49
CA ASP A 816 16.97 -15.39 9.48
C ASP A 816 17.10 -14.02 10.17
N LEU A 817 16.68 -12.93 9.52
CA LEU A 817 16.72 -11.55 10.04
C LEU A 817 15.59 -11.26 11.02
N LEU A 818 14.44 -11.91 10.85
CA LEU A 818 13.29 -11.78 11.76
C LEU A 818 13.66 -12.08 13.21
N LYS A 819 14.67 -12.94 13.43
CA LYS A 819 15.19 -13.30 14.75
C LYS A 819 16.07 -12.22 15.40
N GLY A 820 16.38 -11.12 14.71
CA GLY A 820 17.23 -10.04 15.25
C GLY A 820 18.69 -10.44 15.52
N ARG A 821 19.17 -11.54 14.92
CA ARG A 821 20.52 -12.08 15.19
C ARG A 821 21.68 -11.11 14.91
N PRO A 822 21.66 -10.28 13.85
CA PRO A 822 22.76 -9.36 13.56
C PRO A 822 23.07 -8.39 14.71
N LEU A 823 22.04 -7.79 15.31
CA LEU A 823 22.17 -6.89 16.47
C LEU A 823 21.59 -7.55 17.74
N SER A 824 22.27 -8.57 18.25
CA SER A 824 21.88 -9.28 19.48
C SER A 824 22.85 -8.97 20.62
N TYR A 825 22.43 -9.17 21.87
CA TYR A 825 23.32 -9.06 23.03
C TYR A 825 24.55 -9.97 22.91
N LYS A 826 24.40 -11.13 22.27
CA LYS A 826 25.51 -12.05 22.02
C LYS A 826 26.53 -11.45 21.05
N THR A 827 26.09 -10.89 19.91
CA THR A 827 27.00 -10.27 18.95
C THR A 827 27.66 -9.02 19.54
N PHE A 828 26.89 -8.21 20.28
CA PHE A 828 27.41 -7.08 21.04
C PHE A 828 28.53 -7.49 22.02
N LEU A 829 28.30 -8.51 22.86
CA LEU A 829 29.30 -8.96 23.84
C LEU A 829 30.56 -9.52 23.18
N ILE A 830 30.43 -10.22 22.04
CA ILE A 830 31.59 -10.65 21.24
C ILE A 830 32.41 -9.43 20.79
N TRP A 831 31.77 -8.39 20.27
CA TRP A 831 32.47 -7.17 19.85
C TRP A 831 33.11 -6.41 21.01
N VAL A 832 32.46 -6.37 22.18
CA VAL A 832 33.06 -5.81 23.41
C VAL A 832 34.32 -6.57 23.80
N LEU A 833 34.30 -7.91 23.77
CA LEU A 833 35.49 -8.72 24.06
C LEU A 833 36.61 -8.51 23.04
N ILE A 834 36.26 -8.37 21.75
CA ILE A 834 37.22 -8.02 20.70
C ILE A 834 37.86 -6.66 20.98
N SER A 835 37.07 -5.64 21.35
CA SER A 835 37.59 -4.32 21.73
C SER A 835 38.52 -4.37 22.93
N ILE A 836 38.15 -5.13 23.97
CA ILE A 836 38.98 -5.27 25.17
C ILE A 836 40.31 -5.95 24.83
N TYR A 837 40.27 -7.00 24.02
CA TYR A 837 41.47 -7.70 23.56
C TYR A 837 42.38 -6.77 22.74
N GLN A 838 41.87 -6.11 21.71
CA GLN A 838 42.69 -5.26 20.84
C GLN A 838 43.22 -4.04 21.59
N GLY A 839 42.38 -3.35 22.37
CA GLY A 839 42.81 -2.21 23.17
C GLY A 839 43.87 -2.57 24.21
N SER A 840 43.74 -3.73 24.86
CA SER A 840 44.73 -4.20 25.84
C SER A 840 46.05 -4.59 25.17
N THR A 841 46.00 -5.34 24.06
CA THR A 841 47.18 -5.75 23.30
C THR A 841 47.96 -4.55 22.75
N ILE A 842 47.27 -3.54 22.20
CA ILE A 842 47.92 -2.35 21.66
C ILE A 842 48.60 -1.55 22.79
N MET A 843 47.89 -1.30 23.90
CA MET A 843 48.45 -0.53 25.01
C MET A 843 49.60 -1.27 25.70
N TYR A 844 49.38 -2.53 26.07
CA TYR A 844 50.39 -3.33 26.75
C TYR A 844 51.62 -3.57 25.87
N GLY A 845 51.41 -3.83 24.56
CA GLY A 845 52.50 -3.94 23.59
C GLY A 845 53.30 -2.65 23.44
N ALA A 846 52.63 -1.48 23.41
CA ALA A 846 53.31 -0.19 23.37
C ALA A 846 54.14 0.09 24.65
N LEU A 847 53.66 -0.35 25.81
CA LEU A 847 54.39 -0.25 27.08
C LEU A 847 55.58 -1.21 27.16
N LEU A 848 55.48 -2.41 26.59
CA LEU A 848 56.60 -3.38 26.53
C LEU A 848 57.71 -2.93 25.58
N LEU A 849 57.34 -2.33 24.44
CA LEU A 849 58.28 -1.87 23.41
C LEU A 849 58.74 -0.40 23.62
N PHE A 850 58.43 0.14 24.80
CA PHE A 850 58.74 1.50 25.22
C PHE A 850 60.25 1.74 25.37
N GLU A 851 60.70 2.90 24.89
CA GLU A 851 62.02 3.47 25.19
C GLU A 851 61.82 4.89 25.74
N SER A 852 62.62 5.26 26.75
CA SER A 852 62.74 6.46 27.60
C SER A 852 61.70 7.61 27.61
N GLU A 853 61.01 7.92 26.51
CA GLU A 853 60.16 9.12 26.34
C GLU A 853 58.68 8.80 26.11
N PHE A 854 57.79 9.38 26.93
CA PHE A 854 56.34 9.18 26.87
C PHE A 854 55.71 9.46 25.48
N VAL A 855 56.27 10.42 24.73
CA VAL A 855 55.82 10.78 23.38
C VAL A 855 55.92 9.58 22.42
N HIS A 856 56.91 8.70 22.60
CA HIS A 856 57.05 7.49 21.80
C HIS A 856 55.93 6.47 22.07
N ILE A 857 55.40 6.37 23.30
CA ILE A 857 54.23 5.51 23.62
C ILE A 857 53.02 6.02 22.86
N VAL A 858 52.78 7.33 22.91
CA VAL A 858 51.64 7.97 22.26
C VAL A 858 51.72 7.75 20.75
N ALA A 859 52.89 7.96 20.14
CA ALA A 859 53.11 7.74 18.71
C ALA A 859 52.86 6.26 18.32
N ILE A 860 53.54 5.31 18.95
CA ILE A 860 53.43 3.88 18.61
C ILE A 860 52.00 3.37 18.82
N SER A 861 51.39 3.69 19.96
CA SER A 861 50.04 3.21 20.29
C SER A 861 48.98 3.82 19.38
N PHE A 862 49.07 5.12 19.04
CA PHE A 862 48.10 5.80 18.20
C PHE A 862 48.17 5.36 16.74
N THR A 863 49.39 5.22 16.18
CA THR A 863 49.57 4.68 14.83
C THR A 863 49.10 3.23 14.74
N SER A 864 49.44 2.40 15.75
CA SER A 864 49.00 1.01 15.80
C SER A 864 47.48 0.91 15.91
N LEU A 865 46.83 1.79 16.67
CA LEU A 865 45.38 1.86 16.78
C LEU A 865 44.72 2.17 15.43
N ILE A 866 45.17 3.21 14.72
CA ILE A 866 44.60 3.58 13.41
C ILE A 866 44.78 2.44 12.40
N LEU A 867 45.98 1.88 12.30
CA LEU A 867 46.24 0.77 11.37
C LEU A 867 45.45 -0.50 11.73
N THR A 868 45.29 -0.80 13.03
CA THR A 868 44.44 -1.92 13.49
C THR A 868 43.00 -1.72 13.06
N GLU A 869 42.44 -0.52 13.25
CA GLU A 869 41.06 -0.21 12.85
C GLU A 869 40.87 -0.31 11.33
N LEU A 870 41.78 0.27 10.54
CA LEU A 870 41.74 0.17 9.07
C LEU A 870 41.80 -1.28 8.59
N LEU A 871 42.73 -2.06 9.14
CA LEU A 871 42.85 -3.47 8.82
C LEU A 871 41.60 -4.24 9.26
N MET A 872 41.00 -3.91 10.41
CA MET A 872 39.80 -4.56 10.90
C MET A 872 38.57 -4.29 10.01
N VAL A 873 38.45 -3.06 9.46
CA VAL A 873 37.44 -2.74 8.42
C VAL A 873 37.68 -3.61 7.18
N ALA A 874 38.91 -3.59 6.63
CA ALA A 874 39.29 -4.35 5.44
C ALA A 874 39.00 -5.86 5.59
N LEU A 875 39.27 -6.43 6.76
CA LEU A 875 38.99 -7.84 7.08
C LEU A 875 37.51 -8.13 7.28
N THR A 876 36.68 -7.12 7.55
CA THR A 876 35.24 -7.25 7.79
C THR A 876 34.42 -7.21 6.51
N ILE A 877 34.82 -6.37 5.55
CA ILE A 877 34.20 -6.24 4.22
C ILE A 877 34.08 -7.61 3.54
N GLN A 878 32.92 -7.87 2.93
CA GLN A 878 32.68 -9.10 2.17
C GLN A 878 32.89 -8.88 0.67
N THR A 879 32.36 -7.77 0.15
CA THR A 879 32.52 -7.39 -1.26
C THR A 879 33.19 -6.03 -1.37
N TRP A 880 34.34 -5.99 -2.03
CA TRP A 880 35.07 -4.75 -2.26
C TRP A 880 34.37 -3.89 -3.31
N HIS A 881 33.99 -2.68 -2.91
CA HIS A 881 33.54 -1.62 -3.79
C HIS A 881 34.65 -0.56 -3.93
N TRP A 882 34.79 0.07 -5.10
CA TRP A 882 35.88 1.04 -5.35
C TRP A 882 35.89 2.23 -4.37
N LEU A 883 34.71 2.68 -3.94
CA LEU A 883 34.59 3.72 -2.90
C LEU A 883 35.16 3.29 -1.55
N MET A 884 35.11 2.00 -1.19
CA MET A 884 35.68 1.50 0.06
C MET A 884 37.20 1.53 0.01
N THR A 885 37.80 1.11 -1.11
CA THR A 885 39.25 1.21 -1.30
C THR A 885 39.73 2.66 -1.26
N VAL A 886 38.97 3.59 -1.87
CA VAL A 886 39.27 5.02 -1.79
C VAL A 886 39.14 5.55 -0.36
N ALA A 887 38.11 5.11 0.39
CA ALA A 887 37.91 5.53 1.78
C ALA A 887 39.06 5.09 2.70
N GLU A 888 39.56 3.86 2.54
CA GLU A 888 40.72 3.35 3.29
C GLU A 888 42.00 4.12 2.94
N LEU A 889 42.29 4.31 1.65
CA LEU A 889 43.47 5.05 1.20
C LEU A 889 43.42 6.53 1.60
N LEU A 890 42.25 7.16 1.49
CA LEU A 890 42.05 8.56 1.89
C LEU A 890 42.27 8.73 3.39
N SER A 891 41.73 7.82 4.21
CA SER A 891 41.97 7.82 5.65
C SER A 891 43.46 7.74 5.99
N LEU A 892 44.17 6.79 5.36
CA LEU A 892 45.61 6.62 5.56
C LEU A 892 46.37 7.87 5.12
N ALA A 893 46.02 8.46 3.98
CA ALA A 893 46.62 9.69 3.48
C ALA A 893 46.35 10.89 4.41
N CYS A 894 45.12 11.04 4.93
CA CYS A 894 44.77 12.07 5.91
C CYS A 894 45.58 11.91 7.20
N TYR A 895 45.79 10.67 7.65
CA TYR A 895 46.64 10.41 8.81
C TYR A 895 48.09 10.82 8.54
N ILE A 896 48.69 10.35 7.44
CA ILE A 896 50.07 10.71 7.06
C ILE A 896 50.23 12.22 6.92
N ALA A 897 49.28 12.91 6.26
CA ALA A 897 49.30 14.36 6.13
C ALA A 897 49.22 15.07 7.48
N SER A 898 48.44 14.55 8.44
CA SER A 898 48.33 15.14 9.76
C SER A 898 49.60 15.04 10.61
N LEU A 899 50.50 14.09 10.31
CA LEU A 899 51.80 13.99 10.98
C LEU A 899 52.68 15.22 10.75
N VAL A 900 52.48 15.94 9.64
CA VAL A 900 53.15 17.22 9.34
C VAL A 900 52.65 18.37 10.23
N PHE A 901 51.43 18.28 10.75
CA PHE A 901 50.83 19.34 11.57
C PHE A 901 50.84 19.02 13.08
N LEU A 902 51.07 17.75 13.45
CA LEU A 902 51.03 17.27 14.84
C LEU A 902 52.40 17.21 15.53
N HIS A 903 53.36 18.06 15.12
CA HIS A 903 54.71 18.11 15.68
C HIS A 903 54.76 18.31 17.20
N GLU A 904 53.73 18.94 17.80
CA GLU A 904 53.62 19.12 19.26
C GLU A 904 53.27 17.82 20.02
N PHE A 905 52.68 16.84 19.33
CA PHE A 905 52.16 15.62 19.95
C PHE A 905 52.92 14.36 19.53
N ILE A 906 53.61 14.39 18.38
CA ILE A 906 54.30 13.24 17.81
C ILE A 906 55.67 13.66 17.26
N ASP A 907 56.73 12.96 17.67
CA ASP A 907 58.07 13.16 17.11
C ASP A 907 58.16 12.55 15.70
N VAL A 908 58.33 13.42 14.71
CA VAL A 908 58.41 13.06 13.29
C VAL A 908 59.72 12.36 12.93
N TYR A 909 60.81 12.67 13.64
CA TYR A 909 62.10 11.99 13.41
C TYR A 909 62.04 10.53 13.87
N PHE A 910 61.37 10.28 15.01
CA PHE A 910 61.13 8.93 15.50
C PHE A 910 60.26 8.08 14.55
N ILE A 911 59.19 8.65 13.97
CA ILE A 911 58.33 7.95 13.02
C ILE A 911 59.09 7.45 11.78
N ALA A 912 60.05 8.23 11.28
CA ALA A 912 60.83 7.87 10.09
C ALA A 912 61.83 6.73 10.35
N THR A 913 62.00 6.30 11.60
CA THR A 913 62.99 5.31 11.99
C THR A 913 62.49 3.88 11.74
N LEU A 914 63.38 2.98 11.30
CA LEU A 914 63.06 1.56 11.11
C LEU A 914 62.57 0.89 12.41
N SER A 915 63.05 1.37 13.56
CA SER A 915 62.62 0.96 14.90
C SER A 915 61.12 1.17 15.14
N PHE A 916 60.60 2.33 14.74
CA PHE A 916 59.18 2.63 14.86
C PHE A 916 58.34 1.72 13.97
N LEU A 917 58.74 1.53 12.71
CA LEU A 917 58.00 0.73 11.74
C LEU A 917 57.81 -0.71 12.21
N TRP A 918 58.87 -1.41 12.63
CA TRP A 918 58.75 -2.80 13.07
C TRP A 918 57.92 -2.91 14.36
N LYS A 919 58.07 -1.99 15.32
CA LYS A 919 57.31 -1.98 16.58
C LYS A 919 55.81 -1.88 16.29
N VAL A 920 55.41 -0.94 15.43
CA VAL A 920 54.01 -0.76 15.00
C VAL A 920 53.51 -1.97 14.22
N SER A 921 54.31 -2.52 13.29
CA SER A 921 53.94 -3.72 12.52
C SER A 921 53.71 -4.95 13.41
N VAL A 922 54.54 -5.15 14.44
CA VAL A 922 54.37 -6.28 15.37
C VAL A 922 53.10 -6.11 16.20
N ILE A 923 52.87 -4.92 16.78
CA ILE A 923 51.67 -4.66 17.59
C ILE A 923 50.39 -4.83 16.76
N THR A 924 50.35 -4.27 15.56
CA THR A 924 49.19 -4.37 14.65
C THR A 924 48.94 -5.82 14.23
N LEU A 925 50.00 -6.59 13.92
CA LEU A 925 49.88 -8.00 13.57
C LEU A 925 49.32 -8.83 14.73
N VAL A 926 49.85 -8.67 15.95
CA VAL A 926 49.38 -9.43 17.13
C VAL A 926 47.95 -9.03 17.53
N SER A 927 47.57 -7.78 17.30
CA SER A 927 46.20 -7.30 17.53
C SER A 927 45.18 -7.92 16.56
N CYS A 928 45.51 -8.05 15.27
CA CYS A 928 44.56 -8.49 14.23
C CYS A 928 44.62 -9.98 13.87
N LEU A 929 45.82 -10.59 13.87
CA LEU A 929 46.02 -11.95 13.35
C LEU A 929 45.21 -13.01 14.09
N PRO A 930 45.15 -13.05 15.44
CA PRO A 930 44.37 -14.06 16.15
C PRO A 930 42.87 -13.97 15.84
N LEU A 931 42.35 -12.75 15.69
CA LEU A 931 40.95 -12.51 15.34
C LEU A 931 40.64 -13.00 13.92
N TYR A 932 41.56 -12.76 12.98
CA TYR A 932 41.44 -13.27 11.62
C TYR A 932 41.43 -14.81 11.59
N VAL A 933 42.36 -15.45 12.31
CA VAL A 933 42.42 -16.92 12.42
C VAL A 933 41.13 -17.47 13.01
N LEU A 934 40.62 -16.89 14.12
CA LEU A 934 39.35 -17.29 14.73
C LEU A 934 38.16 -17.14 13.75
N LYS A 935 38.12 -16.03 13.01
CA LYS A 935 37.09 -15.78 12.00
C LYS A 935 37.15 -16.80 10.85
N TYR A 936 38.35 -17.10 10.38
CA TYR A 936 38.59 -18.11 9.34
C TYR A 936 38.16 -19.51 9.81
N LEU A 937 38.59 -19.92 11.01
CA LEU A 937 38.20 -21.21 11.60
C LEU A 937 36.68 -21.30 11.77
N ARG A 938 36.03 -20.23 12.26
CA ARG A 938 34.57 -20.19 12.40
C ARG A 938 33.85 -20.32 11.05
N ARG A 939 34.33 -19.64 10.00
CA ARG A 939 33.76 -19.78 8.64
C ARG A 939 33.91 -21.20 8.10
N ARG A 940 35.02 -21.87 8.42
CA ARG A 940 35.29 -23.25 7.97
C ARG A 940 34.48 -24.31 8.71
N PHE A 941 34.34 -24.19 10.04
CA PHE A 941 33.64 -25.20 10.86
C PHE A 941 32.13 -24.93 11.02
N SER A 942 31.68 -23.68 10.88
CA SER A 942 30.27 -23.29 11.00
C SER A 942 29.93 -22.22 9.94
N PRO A 943 29.91 -22.58 8.65
CA PRO A 943 29.63 -21.64 7.57
C PRO A 943 28.22 -21.02 7.73
N PRO A 944 28.07 -19.70 7.60
CA PRO A 944 26.76 -19.05 7.67
C PRO A 944 25.86 -19.48 6.52
N SER A 945 24.53 -19.48 6.72
CA SER A 945 23.55 -19.99 5.75
C SER A 945 23.74 -19.46 4.33
N TYR A 946 24.09 -18.17 4.19
CA TYR A 946 24.31 -17.53 2.89
C TYR A 946 25.57 -18.02 2.17
N SER A 947 26.62 -18.42 2.89
CA SER A 947 27.87 -18.88 2.28
C SER A 947 27.74 -20.22 1.56
N LYS A 948 26.73 -21.01 1.93
CA LYS A 948 26.39 -22.26 1.23
C LYS A 948 25.76 -22.03 -0.15
N LEU A 949 25.24 -20.83 -0.40
CA LEU A 949 24.51 -20.46 -1.63
C LEU A 949 25.40 -19.76 -2.67
N THR A 950 26.56 -19.25 -2.23
CA THR A 950 27.56 -18.58 -3.09
C THR A 950 28.68 -19.53 -3.55
N SER A 951 28.62 -20.80 -3.14
CA SER A 951 29.56 -21.86 -3.49
C SER A 951 29.35 -22.38 -4.90
#